data_AF-A0A388PH56-F1
#
_entry.id   AF-A0A388PH56-F1
#
_cell.length_a   1.000
_cell.length_b   1.000
_cell.length_c   1.000
_cell.angle_alpha   90.00
_cell.angle_beta   90.00
_cell.angle_gamma   90.00
#
_symmetry.space_group_name_H-M   'P 1'
#
loop_
_entity.id
_entity.type
_entity.pdbx_description
1 polymer ?
#
loop_
_entity_poly.entity_id
_entity_poly.type
_entity_poly.pdbx_seq_one_letter_code
_entity_poly.pdbx_strand_id
1 'polypeptide(L)'
;MGRVQAWAVRLWRLAALGIAVWLLQLTTPSTDSALARLTVVDAQAFFAEAVAIKPGPQSTLIVRDKYQNKIGRLLTTQPEAEKVLGYQGPSNILVALDNQDRIVGTRILSSEDTPEHVDQLRDNPKFAKSFQDWRPTSEPSPKLEGYAGSTLTALSIVQSIQQRTAGTYASLRFPTPLSLDEVKKLGFPTAAGFERNVPRLGWNLVRDAQGKVLGYAVRSSPSSDEINGYAGPSETLIAVDVDQLTLRKIVLRETYDTTQYVQRIYDDEEYLKSLTKWNTKEWPKIDFTSAQLEGVAGATLTSYAIAEGIKQRFTDDAKGELAKRRGTWDLIQQAAIWCFLVGALLMTFTSLHGKPWVRTAWQLLLVAGLGLWLGQMVSLSLFVGWARYGLPGGPTAGLVALGAIALLVPWSTRRQAYCHQICPHGAAQELLGRFPKLHIRLSARTHQWLRVIPFILLGGAFLAALVWPRWSLGQIEPFDAWVLSGVALSSLILAGLGLVVAVFIPQGFCKYGCPTGALLNFTRTQSQHETWAKRDTFAVLLLLVGALLTLGRPRENLNLITAQSESTTPVAEMHGGAFGTTWTVKVRGPIADRTTLHKDIEAEINRVEFSLSHWRKGSQASRFNELESTQPMAIDAELTELLQFTQKLWAATDRRYDITVAPLTSLWGYGPAGSNLPVPSAEKLNETLTFVGSDKLTLDAAGSSLRKSHPRVQLDLGSVLQGYAADRVAQVLRQAGQKDFLIEVGGELLAAGSWQVGIEDPFNTRAIIAKPVLTDMALSPSGLYRAKRAAAGKSISHILSPKTGQPVEPTIELCCVYHASCFQADGWTTALMAVGWKDAQALAEREGLAVMLVGPKGETWKSSKLLTLK
;
A
#
# COMPACT_ATOMS: atom_id res chain seq x y z
N MET A 1 18.08 -36.09 39.24
CA MET A 1 17.74 -34.65 39.27
C MET A 1 18.75 -33.76 38.55
N GLY A 2 20.07 -33.87 38.76
CA GLY A 2 21.05 -32.93 38.17
C GLY A 2 21.10 -32.80 36.64
N ARG A 3 20.82 -33.86 35.87
CA ARG A 3 20.73 -33.79 34.39
C ARG A 3 19.50 -33.02 33.90
N VAL A 4 18.36 -33.16 34.60
CA VAL A 4 17.11 -32.45 34.27
C VAL A 4 17.27 -30.94 34.52
N GLN A 5 17.91 -30.58 35.63
CA GLN A 5 18.22 -29.19 35.96
C GLN A 5 19.13 -28.53 34.93
N ALA A 6 20.17 -29.25 34.46
CA ALA A 6 21.07 -28.75 33.41
C ALA A 6 20.33 -28.50 32.08
N TRP A 7 19.39 -29.37 31.70
CA TRP A 7 18.57 -29.17 30.50
C TRP A 7 17.59 -28.01 30.64
N ALA A 8 16.97 -27.84 31.82
CA ALA A 8 16.08 -26.72 32.09
C ALA A 8 16.78 -25.36 31.95
N VAL A 9 18.01 -25.23 32.46
CA VAL A 9 18.82 -23.99 32.31
C VAL A 9 19.16 -23.71 30.85
N ARG A 10 19.49 -24.75 30.06
CA ARG A 10 19.76 -24.60 28.62
C ARG A 10 18.53 -24.21 27.82
N LEU A 11 17.37 -24.76 28.15
CA LEU A 11 16.09 -24.40 27.53
C LEU A 11 15.68 -22.98 27.90
N TRP A 12 15.87 -22.58 29.17
CA TRP A 12 15.63 -21.21 29.62
C TRP A 12 16.39 -20.18 28.77
N ARG A 13 17.67 -20.41 28.46
CA ARG A 13 18.46 -19.45 27.67
C ARG A 13 17.95 -19.29 26.24
N LEU A 14 17.46 -20.36 25.61
CA LEU A 14 16.77 -20.26 24.32
C LEU A 14 15.42 -19.54 24.46
N ALA A 15 14.65 -19.86 25.51
CA ALA A 15 13.39 -19.18 25.80
C ALA A 15 13.59 -17.68 26.04
N ALA A 16 14.66 -17.29 26.72
CA ALA A 16 15.03 -15.90 26.95
C ALA A 16 15.30 -15.15 25.62
N LEU A 17 15.94 -15.80 24.64
CA LEU A 17 16.05 -15.24 23.29
C LEU A 17 14.69 -15.14 22.60
N GLY A 18 13.82 -16.15 22.75
CA GLY A 18 12.45 -16.11 22.24
C GLY A 18 11.63 -14.96 22.82
N ILE A 19 11.75 -14.70 24.14
CA ILE A 19 11.09 -13.56 24.81
C ILE A 19 11.68 -12.24 24.30
N ALA A 20 13.00 -12.14 24.14
CA ALA A 20 13.64 -10.94 23.56
C ALA A 20 13.14 -10.67 22.13
N VAL A 21 13.01 -11.71 21.30
CA VAL A 21 12.43 -11.63 19.95
C VAL A 21 10.99 -11.12 20.02
N TRP A 22 10.16 -11.69 20.88
CA TRP A 22 8.77 -11.27 21.06
C TRP A 22 8.66 -9.80 21.49
N LEU A 23 9.47 -9.36 22.46
CA LEU A 23 9.52 -7.96 22.89
C LEU A 23 9.96 -7.02 21.76
N LEU A 24 10.93 -7.43 20.95
CA LEU A 24 11.36 -6.65 19.77
C LEU A 24 10.25 -6.54 18.72
N GLN A 25 9.50 -7.61 18.48
CA GLN A 25 8.35 -7.61 17.55
C GLN A 25 7.24 -6.67 18.00
N LEU A 26 6.96 -6.57 19.31
CA LEU A 26 6.00 -5.62 19.87
C LEU A 26 6.40 -4.15 19.66
N THR A 27 7.69 -3.89 19.38
CA THR A 27 8.24 -2.55 19.12
C THR A 27 8.55 -2.30 17.65
N THR A 28 8.24 -3.24 16.76
CA THR A 28 8.49 -3.08 15.32
C THR A 28 7.63 -1.91 14.80
N PRO A 29 8.24 -0.89 14.17
CA PRO A 29 7.49 0.21 13.58
C PRO A 29 6.56 -0.30 12.47
N SER A 30 5.30 0.17 12.43
CA SER A 30 4.43 -0.06 11.29
C SER A 30 4.95 0.71 10.06
N THR A 31 4.90 0.08 8.90
CA THR A 31 5.26 0.69 7.63
C THR A 31 4.11 1.59 7.15
N ASP A 32 4.09 2.85 7.61
CA ASP A 32 3.18 3.85 7.03
C ASP A 32 3.47 4.01 5.54
N SER A 33 2.44 3.90 4.69
CA SER A 33 2.57 4.11 3.25
C SER A 33 3.13 5.51 2.98
N ALA A 34 4.42 5.57 2.64
CA ALA A 34 5.12 6.80 2.33
C ALA A 34 4.54 7.50 1.09
N LEU A 35 3.73 6.78 0.30
CA LEU A 35 3.04 7.30 -0.87
C LEU A 35 2.17 8.52 -0.55
N ALA A 36 1.46 8.50 0.60
CA ALA A 36 0.60 9.61 1.02
C ALA A 36 1.38 10.91 1.31
N ARG A 37 2.70 10.81 1.52
CA ARG A 37 3.58 11.95 1.82
C ARG A 37 4.25 12.55 0.57
N LEU A 38 4.18 11.88 -0.59
CA LEU A 38 4.86 12.31 -1.82
C LEU A 38 4.20 13.51 -2.47
N THR A 39 4.97 14.56 -2.74
CA THR A 39 4.56 15.85 -3.34
C THR A 39 4.74 15.87 -4.87
N VAL A 40 4.23 16.92 -5.53
CA VAL A 40 4.55 17.18 -6.95
C VAL A 40 6.06 17.34 -7.14
N VAL A 41 6.78 17.89 -6.15
CA VAL A 41 8.25 18.01 -6.19
C VAL A 41 8.92 16.64 -6.27
N ASP A 42 8.40 15.64 -5.56
CA ASP A 42 8.89 14.27 -5.66
C ASP A 42 8.64 13.65 -7.04
N ALA A 43 7.54 14.03 -7.71
CA ALA A 43 7.27 13.63 -9.09
C ALA A 43 8.19 14.36 -10.08
N GLN A 44 8.48 15.64 -9.85
CA GLN A 44 9.36 16.46 -10.68
C GLN A 44 10.80 15.95 -10.73
N ALA A 45 11.25 15.25 -9.68
CA ALA A 45 12.54 14.58 -9.67
C ALA A 45 12.69 13.50 -10.77
N PHE A 46 11.58 12.94 -11.25
CA PHE A 46 11.56 11.92 -12.31
C PHE A 46 10.92 12.43 -13.61
N PHE A 47 9.94 13.32 -13.50
CA PHE A 47 9.17 13.89 -14.60
C PHE A 47 9.24 15.41 -14.54
N ALA A 48 10.20 16.02 -15.26
CA ALA A 48 10.41 17.48 -15.21
C ALA A 48 9.15 18.32 -15.49
N GLU A 49 8.23 17.78 -16.29
CA GLU A 49 6.96 18.43 -16.68
C GLU A 49 5.82 18.21 -15.69
N ALA A 50 6.04 17.51 -14.57
CA ALA A 50 5.00 17.22 -13.60
C ALA A 50 4.46 18.50 -12.93
N VAL A 51 3.15 18.70 -13.03
CA VAL A 51 2.42 19.83 -12.42
C VAL A 51 1.41 19.34 -11.39
N ALA A 52 0.91 18.12 -11.53
CA ALA A 52 -0.04 17.54 -10.57
C ALA A 52 0.20 16.05 -10.35
N ILE A 53 -0.14 15.60 -9.14
CA ILE A 53 -0.25 14.18 -8.80
C ILE A 53 -1.65 13.90 -8.26
N LYS A 54 -2.28 12.81 -8.70
CA LYS A 54 -3.61 12.40 -8.24
C LYS A 54 -3.60 10.94 -7.79
N PRO A 55 -4.45 10.55 -6.82
CA PRO A 55 -4.62 9.15 -6.48
C PRO A 55 -4.94 8.31 -7.72
N GLY A 56 -4.24 7.20 -7.85
CA GLY A 56 -4.44 6.19 -8.87
C GLY A 56 -4.84 4.86 -8.24
N PRO A 57 -5.24 3.89 -9.07
CA PRO A 57 -5.62 2.55 -8.61
C PRO A 57 -4.48 1.86 -7.86
N GLN A 58 -4.83 0.92 -6.98
CA GLN A 58 -3.89 0.06 -6.25
C GLN A 58 -2.82 0.83 -5.46
N SER A 59 -3.19 1.93 -4.79
CA SER A 59 -2.25 2.75 -4.01
C SER A 59 -1.08 3.24 -4.88
N THR A 60 -1.40 3.92 -5.99
CA THR A 60 -0.43 4.61 -6.85
C THR A 60 -0.78 6.09 -6.96
N LEU A 61 0.14 6.91 -7.45
CA LEU A 61 -0.10 8.32 -7.76
C LEU A 61 0.10 8.56 -9.25
N ILE A 62 -0.93 9.00 -9.95
CA ILE A 62 -0.87 9.38 -11.36
C ILE A 62 -0.21 10.75 -11.49
N VAL A 63 0.84 10.86 -12.30
CA VAL A 63 1.56 12.11 -12.57
C VAL A 63 0.99 12.75 -13.84
N ARG A 64 0.72 14.06 -13.77
CA ARG A 64 0.16 14.83 -14.89
C ARG A 64 0.99 16.06 -15.23
N ASP A 65 1.03 16.39 -16.52
CA ASP A 65 1.64 17.61 -17.05
C ASP A 65 0.74 18.85 -16.87
N LYS A 66 1.21 20.00 -17.36
CA LYS A 66 0.47 21.28 -17.38
C LYS A 66 -0.84 21.23 -18.18
N TYR A 67 -0.97 20.28 -19.12
CA TYR A 67 -2.16 20.08 -19.96
C TYR A 67 -3.11 19.02 -19.40
N GLN A 68 -2.87 18.52 -18.18
CA GLN A 68 -3.59 17.42 -17.54
C GLN A 68 -3.40 16.06 -18.21
N ASN A 69 -2.46 15.87 -19.13
CA ASN A 69 -2.16 14.55 -19.69
C ASN A 69 -1.44 13.70 -18.65
N LYS A 70 -1.74 12.40 -18.62
CA LYS A 70 -0.97 11.44 -17.83
C LYS A 70 0.41 11.28 -18.46
N ILE A 71 1.46 11.54 -17.70
CA ILE A 71 2.86 11.35 -18.14
C ILE A 71 3.55 10.17 -17.45
N GLY A 72 2.96 9.67 -16.36
CA GLY A 72 3.45 8.49 -15.66
C GLY A 72 2.68 8.20 -14.38
N ARG A 73 3.24 7.33 -13.55
CA ARG A 73 2.75 7.03 -12.20
C ARG A 73 3.89 6.80 -11.20
N LEU A 74 3.64 7.12 -9.94
CA LEU A 74 4.50 6.82 -8.81
C LEU A 74 3.88 5.72 -7.94
N LEU A 75 4.71 4.85 -7.38
CA LEU A 75 4.29 3.86 -6.39
C LEU A 75 5.40 3.61 -5.36
N THR A 76 5.03 3.10 -4.19
CA THR A 76 5.98 2.61 -3.19
C THR A 76 5.94 1.08 -3.11
N THR A 77 7.08 0.44 -2.81
CA THR A 77 7.12 -1.02 -2.65
C THR A 77 6.41 -1.52 -1.39
N GLN A 78 6.28 -0.68 -0.36
CA GLN A 78 5.54 -0.99 0.86
C GLN A 78 4.08 -0.49 0.80
N PRO A 79 3.13 -1.21 1.44
CA PRO A 79 3.32 -2.39 2.32
C PRO A 79 3.40 -3.75 1.59
N GLU A 80 3.18 -3.83 0.28
CA GLU A 80 3.01 -5.10 -0.44
C GLU A 80 4.28 -5.96 -0.52
N ALA A 81 5.46 -5.33 -0.39
CA ALA A 81 6.77 -5.99 -0.35
C ALA A 81 7.38 -6.05 1.06
N GLU A 82 6.59 -5.93 2.14
CA GLU A 82 7.11 -5.93 3.52
C GLU A 82 7.84 -7.23 3.89
N LYS A 83 7.44 -8.34 3.26
CA LYS A 83 8.06 -9.66 3.45
C LYS A 83 9.30 -9.89 2.58
N VAL A 84 9.66 -8.96 1.71
CA VAL A 84 10.88 -9.04 0.91
C VAL A 84 12.03 -8.47 1.72
N LEU A 85 12.82 -9.37 2.30
CA LEU A 85 13.89 -9.02 3.22
C LEU A 85 15.24 -8.93 2.49
N GLY A 86 15.99 -7.87 2.79
CA GLY A 86 17.37 -7.70 2.37
C GLY A 86 18.35 -8.37 3.33
N TYR A 87 19.39 -7.64 3.72
CA TYR A 87 20.41 -8.14 4.64
C TYR A 87 19.86 -8.33 6.06
N GLN A 88 19.14 -7.33 6.57
CA GLN A 88 18.58 -7.24 7.92
C GLN A 88 17.05 -7.06 7.90
N GLY A 89 16.48 -6.37 6.91
CA GLY A 89 15.06 -6.03 6.88
C GLY A 89 14.55 -5.55 5.51
N PRO A 90 13.28 -5.15 5.39
CA PRO A 90 12.70 -4.69 4.14
C PRO A 90 13.15 -3.28 3.75
N SER A 91 13.09 -2.97 2.45
CA SER A 91 13.34 -1.63 1.91
C SER A 91 12.09 -1.04 1.24
N ASN A 92 11.81 0.24 1.50
CA ASN A 92 10.73 0.99 0.88
C ASN A 92 11.27 1.88 -0.24
N ILE A 93 10.88 1.56 -1.47
CA ILE A 93 11.41 2.15 -2.69
C ILE A 93 10.28 2.91 -3.38
N LEU A 94 10.51 4.17 -3.67
CA LEU A 94 9.72 4.93 -4.62
C LEU A 94 10.12 4.52 -6.03
N VAL A 95 9.14 4.13 -6.82
CA VAL A 95 9.31 3.74 -8.23
C VAL A 95 8.48 4.70 -9.08
N ALA A 96 9.13 5.33 -10.06
CA ALA A 96 8.49 6.14 -11.08
C ALA A 96 8.39 5.35 -12.38
N LEU A 97 7.18 5.16 -12.89
CA LEU A 97 6.89 4.43 -14.11
C LEU A 97 6.33 5.38 -15.17
N ASP A 98 6.80 5.26 -16.40
CA ASP A 98 6.20 5.97 -17.54
C ASP A 98 4.85 5.35 -17.94
N ASN A 99 4.26 5.85 -19.03
CA ASN A 99 2.99 5.32 -19.54
C ASN A 99 3.09 3.90 -20.10
N GLN A 100 4.29 3.40 -20.38
CA GLN A 100 4.56 2.06 -20.91
C GLN A 100 5.09 1.10 -19.84
N ASP A 101 4.93 1.47 -18.56
CA ASP A 101 5.42 0.73 -17.40
C ASP A 101 6.93 0.46 -17.38
N ARG A 102 7.71 1.33 -18.05
CA ARG A 102 9.16 1.38 -17.88
C ARG A 102 9.49 2.21 -16.67
N ILE A 103 10.50 1.79 -15.92
CA ILE A 103 11.03 2.60 -14.82
C ILE A 103 11.78 3.79 -15.38
N VAL A 104 11.29 4.99 -15.05
CA VAL A 104 11.96 6.27 -15.29
C VAL A 104 13.02 6.52 -14.25
N GLY A 105 12.75 6.11 -13.01
CA GLY A 105 13.71 6.19 -11.92
C GLY A 105 13.20 5.56 -10.63
N THR A 106 14.13 5.35 -9.70
CA THR A 106 13.82 4.82 -8.37
C THR A 106 14.51 5.66 -7.31
N ARG A 107 13.96 5.66 -6.08
CA ARG A 107 14.58 6.29 -4.91
C ARG A 107 14.27 5.49 -3.66
N ILE A 108 15.29 5.23 -2.85
CA ILE A 108 15.12 4.58 -1.54
C ILE A 108 14.53 5.60 -0.57
N LEU A 109 13.29 5.39 -0.11
CA LEU A 109 12.62 6.28 0.85
C LEU A 109 12.99 5.95 2.29
N SER A 110 13.03 4.67 2.61
CA SER A 110 13.45 4.14 3.90
C SER A 110 13.91 2.70 3.73
N SER A 111 14.71 2.21 4.67
CA SER A 111 15.17 0.83 4.67
C SER A 111 15.48 0.42 6.10
N GLU A 112 15.11 -0.81 6.43
CA GLU A 112 15.43 -1.48 7.69
C GLU A 112 16.70 -2.35 7.55
N ASP A 113 17.38 -2.25 6.40
CA ASP A 113 18.75 -2.73 6.23
C ASP A 113 19.77 -1.81 6.92
N THR A 114 20.98 -2.32 7.10
CA THR A 114 22.11 -1.56 7.64
C THR A 114 22.35 -0.30 6.81
N PRO A 115 22.43 0.90 7.44
CA PRO A 115 22.63 2.17 6.73
C PRO A 115 23.76 2.13 5.70
N GLU A 116 24.84 1.42 6.01
CA GLU A 116 26.03 1.26 5.17
C GLU A 116 25.71 0.56 3.85
N HIS A 117 24.93 -0.53 3.89
CA HIS A 117 24.49 -1.23 2.69
C HIS A 117 23.51 -0.38 1.86
N VAL A 118 22.69 0.41 2.53
CA VAL A 118 21.71 1.28 1.88
C VAL A 118 22.40 2.46 1.22
N ASP A 119 23.36 3.09 1.88
CA ASP A 119 24.10 4.26 1.39
C ASP A 119 24.98 3.89 0.17
N GLN A 120 25.59 2.70 0.18
CA GLN A 120 26.30 2.16 -1.00
C GLN A 120 25.41 2.04 -2.25
N LEU A 121 24.10 1.88 -2.08
CA LEU A 121 23.14 1.76 -3.18
C LEU A 121 22.47 3.11 -3.49
N ARG A 122 22.14 3.90 -2.46
CA ARG A 122 21.43 5.18 -2.56
C ARG A 122 22.18 6.19 -3.41
N ASP A 123 23.50 6.28 -3.22
CA ASP A 123 24.34 7.27 -3.91
C ASP A 123 25.03 6.70 -5.16
N ASN A 124 24.66 5.48 -5.57
CA ASN A 124 25.32 4.79 -6.67
C ASN A 124 24.57 4.98 -8.01
N PRO A 125 25.11 5.78 -8.95
CA PRO A 125 24.45 6.04 -10.21
C PRO A 125 24.35 4.80 -11.10
N LYS A 126 25.26 3.82 -10.98
CA LYS A 126 25.16 2.56 -11.72
C LYS A 126 24.00 1.71 -11.22
N PHE A 127 23.79 1.68 -9.90
CA PHE A 127 22.65 0.97 -9.30
C PHE A 127 21.32 1.60 -9.74
N ALA A 128 21.18 2.92 -9.61
CA ALA A 128 19.97 3.62 -10.05
C ALA A 128 19.70 3.40 -11.57
N LYS A 129 20.74 3.51 -12.41
CA LYS A 129 20.63 3.27 -13.86
C LYS A 129 20.31 1.82 -14.22
N SER A 130 20.64 0.84 -13.38
CA SER A 130 20.32 -0.57 -13.65
C SER A 130 18.82 -0.84 -13.72
N PHE A 131 18.00 0.02 -13.11
CA PHE A 131 16.55 -0.04 -13.17
C PHE A 131 15.96 0.80 -14.30
N GLN A 132 16.70 1.74 -14.87
CA GLN A 132 16.18 2.64 -15.88
C GLN A 132 15.79 1.86 -17.14
N ASP A 133 14.64 2.20 -17.73
CA ASP A 133 14.03 1.56 -18.90
C ASP A 133 13.59 0.10 -18.72
N TRP A 134 13.96 -0.54 -17.61
CA TRP A 134 13.50 -1.88 -17.28
C TRP A 134 11.98 -1.87 -17.06
N ARG A 135 11.32 -2.88 -17.62
CA ARG A 135 9.90 -3.17 -17.40
C ARG A 135 9.76 -4.32 -16.41
N PRO A 136 9.56 -4.06 -15.10
CA PRO A 136 9.53 -5.10 -14.07
C PRO A 136 8.44 -6.15 -14.28
N THR A 137 7.44 -5.76 -15.06
CA THR A 137 6.26 -6.52 -15.40
C THR A 137 6.58 -7.52 -16.53
N SER A 138 7.25 -7.08 -17.61
CA SER A 138 7.43 -7.89 -18.84
C SER A 138 8.86 -8.36 -19.11
N GLU A 139 9.86 -7.89 -18.36
CA GLU A 139 11.28 -8.16 -18.64
C GLU A 139 11.98 -8.84 -17.46
N PRO A 140 12.97 -9.71 -17.72
CA PRO A 140 13.76 -10.34 -16.66
C PRO A 140 14.45 -9.28 -15.81
N SER A 141 14.69 -9.60 -14.54
CA SER A 141 15.38 -8.72 -13.60
C SER A 141 16.70 -8.21 -14.21
N PRO A 142 17.03 -6.92 -14.03
CA PRO A 142 18.27 -6.36 -14.52
C PRO A 142 19.46 -7.10 -13.89
N LYS A 143 20.54 -7.23 -14.66
CA LYS A 143 21.80 -7.75 -14.13
C LYS A 143 22.38 -6.72 -13.18
N LEU A 144 22.35 -7.02 -11.88
CA LEU A 144 23.08 -6.26 -10.89
C LEU A 144 24.55 -6.70 -10.90
N GLU A 145 25.47 -5.76 -11.09
CA GLU A 145 26.88 -6.01 -10.80
C GLU A 145 27.04 -6.21 -9.29
N GLY A 146 27.86 -7.16 -8.86
CA GLY A 146 28.01 -7.50 -7.44
C GLY A 146 28.46 -6.29 -6.62
N TYR A 147 27.58 -5.79 -5.76
CA TYR A 147 27.91 -4.77 -4.77
C TYR A 147 28.52 -5.46 -3.55
N ALA A 148 29.80 -5.22 -3.30
CA ALA A 148 30.53 -5.82 -2.17
C ALA A 148 29.80 -5.51 -0.85
N GLY A 149 29.34 -6.54 -0.13
CA GLY A 149 28.52 -6.43 1.08
C GLY A 149 27.02 -6.18 0.85
N SER A 150 26.65 -5.34 -0.12
CA SER A 150 25.26 -4.88 -0.33
C SER A 150 24.43 -5.69 -1.34
N THR A 151 24.98 -6.79 -1.85
CA THR A 151 24.33 -7.61 -2.91
C THR A 151 22.94 -8.10 -2.49
N LEU A 152 22.75 -8.51 -1.22
CA LEU A 152 21.46 -9.00 -0.72
C LEU A 152 20.41 -7.89 -0.64
N THR A 153 20.81 -6.71 -0.15
CA THR A 153 19.97 -5.50 -0.15
C THR A 153 19.57 -5.14 -1.58
N ALA A 154 20.52 -5.11 -2.51
CA ALA A 154 20.27 -4.79 -3.91
C ALA A 154 19.29 -5.77 -4.58
N LEU A 155 19.48 -7.08 -4.40
CA LEU A 155 18.57 -8.11 -4.91
C LEU A 155 17.17 -7.99 -4.30
N SER A 156 17.07 -7.72 -2.99
CA SER A 156 15.78 -7.53 -2.31
C SER A 156 15.03 -6.31 -2.83
N ILE A 157 15.73 -5.24 -3.24
CA ILE A 157 15.12 -4.07 -3.88
C ILE A 157 14.52 -4.45 -5.23
N VAL A 158 15.25 -5.19 -6.06
CA VAL A 158 14.73 -5.68 -7.36
C VAL A 158 13.51 -6.56 -7.13
N GLN A 159 13.60 -7.49 -6.20
CA GLN A 159 12.50 -8.39 -5.85
C GLN A 159 11.31 -7.62 -5.26
N SER A 160 11.53 -6.56 -4.48
CA SER A 160 10.47 -5.72 -3.93
C SER A 160 9.74 -4.95 -5.02
N ILE A 161 10.48 -4.39 -5.97
CA ILE A 161 9.94 -3.75 -7.16
C ILE A 161 9.14 -4.76 -7.96
N GLN A 162 9.69 -5.94 -8.27
CA GLN A 162 8.98 -7.00 -8.97
C GLN A 162 7.77 -7.49 -8.19
N GLN A 163 7.82 -7.71 -6.89
CA GLN A 163 6.65 -8.17 -6.12
C GLN A 163 5.55 -7.11 -6.14
N ARG A 164 5.92 -5.84 -5.96
CA ARG A 164 4.98 -4.71 -6.00
C ARG A 164 4.34 -4.52 -7.38
N THR A 165 5.11 -4.75 -8.45
CA THR A 165 4.69 -4.51 -9.84
C THR A 165 4.16 -5.76 -10.56
N ALA A 166 4.61 -6.96 -10.18
CA ALA A 166 4.05 -8.23 -10.63
C ALA A 166 2.68 -8.49 -9.98
N GLY A 167 2.39 -7.84 -8.84
CA GLY A 167 1.04 -7.70 -8.31
C GLY A 167 0.16 -6.71 -9.08
N THR A 168 0.75 -5.78 -9.85
CA THR A 168 0.05 -4.81 -10.71
C THR A 168 -0.16 -5.37 -12.12
N TYR A 169 -0.73 -6.56 -12.22
CA TYR A 169 -1.22 -7.11 -13.48
C TYR A 169 -2.75 -7.12 -13.52
N ALA A 170 -3.38 -6.14 -12.89
CA ALA A 170 -4.77 -5.80 -13.18
C ALA A 170 -4.74 -4.80 -14.33
N SER A 171 -5.35 -5.17 -15.46
CA SER A 171 -5.66 -4.19 -16.48
C SER A 171 -6.47 -3.06 -15.85
N LEU A 172 -6.03 -1.81 -16.02
CA LEU A 172 -6.81 -0.65 -15.58
C LEU A 172 -8.02 -0.43 -16.49
N ARG A 173 -8.00 -1.02 -17.68
CA ARG A 173 -9.10 -1.04 -18.63
C ARG A 173 -10.04 -2.23 -18.34
N PHE A 174 -9.52 -3.41 -18.01
CA PHE A 174 -10.30 -4.61 -17.70
C PHE A 174 -10.05 -5.08 -16.26
N PRO A 175 -10.47 -4.29 -15.24
CA PRO A 175 -10.13 -4.54 -13.84
C PRO A 175 -10.85 -5.76 -13.25
N THR A 176 -11.87 -6.28 -13.93
CA THR A 176 -12.72 -7.38 -13.45
C THR A 176 -11.91 -8.67 -13.27
N PRO A 177 -11.87 -9.24 -12.05
CA PRO A 177 -11.20 -10.52 -11.79
C PRO A 177 -11.84 -11.65 -12.59
N LEU A 178 -11.05 -12.65 -13.00
CA LEU A 178 -11.58 -13.87 -13.62
C LEU A 178 -12.44 -14.64 -12.60
N SER A 179 -13.61 -15.09 -13.00
CA SER A 179 -14.53 -15.88 -12.16
C SER A 179 -14.52 -17.36 -12.55
N LEU A 180 -14.92 -18.23 -11.62
CA LEU A 180 -15.01 -19.67 -11.88
C LEU A 180 -16.08 -20.00 -12.91
N ASP A 181 -17.15 -19.21 -12.98
CA ASP A 181 -18.21 -19.37 -13.99
C ASP A 181 -17.69 -19.10 -15.41
N GLU A 182 -16.90 -18.04 -15.59
CA GLU A 182 -16.23 -17.76 -16.85
C GLU A 182 -15.27 -18.89 -17.25
N VAL A 183 -14.50 -19.43 -16.30
CA VAL A 183 -13.62 -20.58 -16.55
C VAL A 183 -14.40 -21.81 -16.99
N LYS A 184 -15.57 -22.07 -16.38
CA LYS A 184 -16.46 -23.17 -16.80
C LYS A 184 -16.99 -22.96 -18.21
N LYS A 185 -17.47 -21.76 -18.52
CA LYS A 185 -17.99 -21.36 -19.86
C LYS A 185 -16.90 -21.34 -20.95
N LEU A 186 -15.64 -21.12 -20.55
CA LEU A 186 -14.48 -21.13 -21.43
C LEU A 186 -14.09 -22.54 -21.92
N GLY A 187 -14.67 -23.61 -21.36
CA GLY A 187 -14.43 -24.99 -21.81
C GLY A 187 -13.89 -25.92 -20.72
N PHE A 188 -13.96 -25.52 -19.45
CA PHE A 188 -13.60 -26.36 -18.30
C PHE A 188 -14.82 -26.64 -17.40
N PRO A 189 -15.84 -27.39 -17.87
CA PRO A 189 -17.12 -27.53 -17.17
C PRO A 189 -16.98 -28.17 -15.77
N THR A 190 -15.98 -29.04 -15.59
CA THR A 190 -15.69 -29.72 -14.32
C THR A 190 -14.72 -28.95 -13.41
N ALA A 191 -14.39 -27.69 -13.75
CA ALA A 191 -13.50 -26.87 -12.93
C ALA A 191 -14.10 -26.62 -11.53
N ALA A 192 -13.35 -26.99 -10.50
CA ALA A 192 -13.67 -26.69 -9.11
C ALA A 192 -12.90 -25.47 -8.59
N GLY A 193 -11.78 -25.13 -9.22
CA GLY A 193 -10.98 -23.97 -8.90
C GLY A 193 -9.93 -23.68 -9.96
N PHE A 194 -9.32 -22.51 -9.85
CA PHE A 194 -8.15 -22.16 -10.64
C PHE A 194 -7.19 -21.31 -9.78
N GLU A 195 -5.92 -21.37 -10.11
CA GLU A 195 -4.86 -20.63 -9.41
C GLU A 195 -3.98 -19.88 -10.42
N ARG A 196 -3.44 -18.74 -10.04
CA ARG A 196 -2.54 -17.97 -10.92
C ARG A 196 -1.27 -18.77 -11.19
N ASN A 197 -0.87 -18.88 -12.46
CA ASN A 197 0.31 -19.64 -12.86
C ASN A 197 1.55 -18.75 -12.90
N VAL A 198 2.08 -18.36 -11.73
CA VAL A 198 3.30 -17.53 -11.63
C VAL A 198 4.52 -18.36 -12.03
N PRO A 199 5.43 -17.88 -12.91
CA PRO A 199 5.59 -16.50 -13.39
C PRO A 199 4.90 -16.15 -14.73
N ARG A 200 4.08 -17.04 -15.32
CA ARG A 200 3.41 -16.80 -16.60
C ARG A 200 2.19 -15.90 -16.43
N LEU A 201 2.34 -14.65 -16.85
CA LEU A 201 1.38 -13.60 -16.59
C LEU A 201 0.10 -13.77 -17.43
N GLY A 202 -1.05 -13.55 -16.79
CA GLY A 202 -2.37 -13.77 -17.41
C GLY A 202 -2.80 -15.24 -17.48
N TRP A 203 -1.92 -16.20 -17.15
CA TRP A 203 -2.24 -17.63 -17.12
C TRP A 203 -2.81 -18.05 -15.76
N ASN A 204 -3.89 -18.83 -15.80
CA ASN A 204 -4.51 -19.42 -14.63
C ASN A 204 -4.61 -20.92 -14.81
N LEU A 205 -3.99 -21.69 -13.92
CA LEU A 205 -4.03 -23.15 -13.91
C LEU A 205 -5.39 -23.62 -13.38
N VAL A 206 -6.11 -24.44 -14.16
CA VAL A 206 -7.47 -24.89 -13.85
C VAL A 206 -7.46 -26.33 -13.36
N ARG A 207 -8.18 -26.62 -12.27
CA ARG A 207 -8.25 -27.95 -11.65
C ARG A 207 -9.69 -28.39 -11.39
N ASP A 208 -9.91 -29.71 -11.41
CA ASP A 208 -11.15 -30.32 -10.92
C ASP A 208 -11.16 -30.47 -9.39
N ALA A 209 -12.27 -30.99 -8.85
CA ALA A 209 -12.46 -31.17 -7.41
C ALA A 209 -11.48 -32.18 -6.78
N GLN A 210 -10.86 -33.04 -7.59
CA GLN A 210 -9.86 -34.03 -7.19
C GLN A 210 -8.43 -33.49 -7.34
N GLY A 211 -8.27 -32.24 -7.75
CA GLY A 211 -6.96 -31.58 -7.93
C GLY A 211 -6.27 -31.91 -9.25
N LYS A 212 -6.91 -32.68 -10.15
CA LYS A 212 -6.37 -33.00 -11.48
C LYS A 212 -6.39 -31.74 -12.35
N VAL A 213 -5.28 -31.52 -13.06
CA VAL A 213 -5.13 -30.39 -13.98
C VAL A 213 -6.01 -30.60 -15.21
N LEU A 214 -6.88 -29.63 -15.50
CA LEU A 214 -7.76 -29.63 -16.67
C LEU A 214 -7.18 -28.83 -17.84
N GLY A 215 -6.31 -27.85 -17.56
CA GLY A 215 -5.70 -26.96 -18.54
C GLY A 215 -5.43 -25.57 -17.95
N TYR A 216 -5.41 -24.55 -18.80
CA TYR A 216 -5.13 -23.17 -18.41
C TYR A 216 -6.18 -22.21 -19.00
N ALA A 217 -6.62 -21.24 -18.20
CA ALA A 217 -7.41 -20.10 -18.64
C ALA A 217 -6.49 -18.87 -18.74
N VAL A 218 -6.27 -18.37 -19.95
CA VAL A 218 -5.35 -17.27 -20.25
C VAL A 218 -6.13 -16.02 -20.62
N ARG A 219 -5.85 -14.90 -19.94
CA ARG A 219 -6.39 -13.57 -20.28
C ARG A 219 -5.47 -12.88 -21.27
N SER A 220 -5.97 -12.27 -22.34
CA SER A 220 -5.11 -11.45 -23.22
C SER A 220 -4.63 -10.17 -22.53
N SER A 221 -5.43 -9.59 -21.64
CA SER A 221 -5.05 -8.41 -20.86
C SER A 221 -4.13 -8.75 -19.67
N PRO A 222 -3.22 -7.84 -19.28
CA PRO A 222 -3.06 -6.49 -19.82
C PRO A 222 -2.20 -6.38 -21.08
N SER A 223 -1.66 -7.49 -21.62
CA SER A 223 -0.81 -7.46 -22.82
C SER A 223 -1.51 -6.88 -24.05
N SER A 224 -2.84 -7.00 -24.12
CA SER A 224 -3.66 -6.46 -25.22
C SER A 224 -4.30 -5.09 -24.93
N ASP A 225 -4.03 -4.45 -23.79
CA ASP A 225 -4.79 -3.27 -23.35
C ASP A 225 -4.64 -2.05 -24.24
N GLU A 226 -3.53 -1.93 -24.97
CA GLU A 226 -3.23 -0.82 -25.87
C GLU A 226 -3.62 -1.09 -27.32
N ILE A 227 -4.07 -2.31 -27.63
CA ILE A 227 -4.43 -2.73 -28.98
C ILE A 227 -5.90 -2.38 -29.22
N ASN A 228 -6.11 -1.27 -29.92
CA ASN A 228 -7.46 -0.75 -30.17
C ASN A 228 -8.04 -1.36 -31.45
N GLY A 229 -9.33 -1.71 -31.39
CA GLY A 229 -10.17 -1.98 -32.55
C GLY A 229 -10.67 -0.67 -33.17
N TYR A 230 -11.96 -0.61 -33.49
CA TYR A 230 -12.56 0.58 -34.09
C TYR A 230 -12.68 1.75 -33.10
N ALA A 231 -13.23 1.51 -31.91
CA ALA A 231 -13.44 2.54 -30.88
C ALA A 231 -12.67 2.30 -29.57
N GLY A 232 -12.09 1.10 -29.37
CA GLY A 232 -11.37 0.79 -28.13
C GLY A 232 -10.80 -0.62 -28.10
N PRO A 233 -10.03 -0.96 -27.05
CA PRO A 233 -9.44 -2.29 -26.89
C PRO A 233 -10.47 -3.34 -26.48
N SER A 234 -10.09 -4.61 -26.66
CA SER A 234 -10.90 -5.76 -26.28
C SER A 234 -10.08 -6.81 -25.52
N GLU A 235 -10.66 -7.37 -24.45
CA GLU A 235 -10.10 -8.49 -23.69
C GLU A 235 -10.68 -9.82 -24.20
N THR A 236 -9.80 -10.79 -24.40
CA THR A 236 -10.16 -12.18 -24.67
C THR A 236 -9.75 -13.13 -23.56
N LEU A 237 -10.54 -14.19 -23.38
CA LEU A 237 -10.19 -15.36 -22.60
C LEU A 237 -9.90 -16.53 -23.54
N ILE A 238 -8.81 -17.24 -23.25
CA ILE A 238 -8.28 -18.30 -24.10
C ILE A 238 -8.13 -19.56 -23.23
N ALA A 239 -8.85 -20.64 -23.55
CA ALA A 239 -8.60 -21.96 -22.98
C ALA A 239 -7.41 -22.61 -23.68
N VAL A 240 -6.41 -23.00 -22.90
CA VAL A 240 -5.24 -23.75 -23.35
C VAL A 240 -5.24 -25.11 -22.68
N ASP A 241 -4.87 -26.15 -23.43
CA ASP A 241 -4.78 -27.52 -22.93
C ASP A 241 -3.66 -27.70 -21.89
N VAL A 242 -3.64 -28.86 -21.23
CA VAL A 242 -2.63 -29.28 -20.25
C VAL A 242 -1.21 -29.28 -20.85
N ASP A 243 -1.10 -29.44 -22.17
CA ASP A 243 0.16 -29.38 -22.92
C ASP A 243 0.76 -27.97 -23.02
N GLN A 244 0.02 -26.93 -22.61
CA GLN A 244 0.40 -25.51 -22.68
C GLN A 244 0.61 -24.98 -24.12
N LEU A 245 0.21 -25.75 -25.13
CA LEU A 245 0.39 -25.46 -26.56
C LEU A 245 -0.95 -25.29 -27.26
N THR A 246 -1.88 -26.22 -27.06
CA THR A 246 -3.09 -26.32 -27.86
C THR A 246 -4.18 -25.37 -27.34
N LEU A 247 -4.68 -24.46 -28.18
CA LEU A 247 -5.81 -23.61 -27.85
C LEU A 247 -7.12 -24.38 -28.10
N ARG A 248 -7.99 -24.44 -27.09
CA ARG A 248 -9.27 -25.16 -27.16
C ARG A 248 -10.43 -24.26 -27.53
N LYS A 249 -10.44 -23.04 -26.99
CA LYS A 249 -11.54 -22.08 -27.15
C LYS A 249 -11.04 -20.66 -26.89
N ILE A 250 -11.56 -19.71 -27.64
CA ILE A 250 -11.35 -18.28 -27.42
C ILE A 250 -12.73 -17.65 -27.28
N VAL A 251 -12.89 -16.77 -26.30
CA VAL A 251 -14.09 -15.96 -26.13
C VAL A 251 -13.72 -14.51 -25.91
N LEU A 252 -14.49 -13.61 -26.48
CA LEU A 252 -14.47 -12.19 -26.14
C LEU A 252 -15.10 -12.03 -24.75
N ARG A 253 -14.46 -11.25 -23.88
CA ARG A 253 -14.86 -11.11 -22.48
C ARG A 253 -15.42 -9.73 -22.17
N GLU A 254 -14.57 -8.72 -22.26
CA GLU A 254 -14.92 -7.31 -22.03
C GLU A 254 -14.34 -6.47 -23.18
N THR A 255 -15.02 -5.40 -23.57
CA THR A 255 -14.61 -4.57 -24.70
C THR A 255 -15.05 -3.13 -24.54
N TYR A 256 -14.19 -2.22 -25.00
CA TYR A 256 -14.47 -0.78 -25.12
C TYR A 256 -14.82 -0.39 -26.56
N ASP A 257 -14.99 -1.36 -27.45
CA ASP A 257 -15.34 -1.12 -28.84
C ASP A 257 -16.86 -0.90 -29.01
N THR A 258 -17.27 -0.48 -30.21
CA THR A 258 -18.67 -0.15 -30.49
C THR A 258 -19.53 -1.41 -30.46
N THR A 259 -20.62 -1.38 -29.68
CA THR A 259 -21.52 -2.53 -29.47
C THR A 259 -21.99 -3.18 -30.78
N GLN A 260 -22.22 -2.40 -31.83
CA GLN A 260 -22.66 -2.90 -33.14
C GLN A 260 -21.59 -3.71 -33.90
N TYR A 261 -20.31 -3.45 -33.69
CA TYR A 261 -19.22 -4.22 -34.30
C TYR A 261 -18.91 -5.48 -33.49
N VAL A 262 -18.96 -5.35 -32.17
CA VAL A 262 -18.83 -6.45 -31.23
C VAL A 262 -19.93 -7.50 -31.45
N GLN A 263 -21.17 -7.07 -31.67
CA GLN A 263 -22.27 -7.99 -31.94
C GLN A 263 -22.03 -8.83 -33.20
N ARG A 264 -21.46 -8.25 -34.27
CA ARG A 264 -21.13 -9.00 -35.49
C ARG A 264 -20.05 -10.07 -35.25
N ILE A 265 -19.14 -9.83 -34.31
CA ILE A 265 -18.14 -10.83 -33.90
C ILE A 265 -18.79 -11.95 -33.07
N TYR A 266 -19.80 -11.63 -32.25
CA TYR A 266 -20.58 -12.65 -31.56
C TYR A 266 -21.44 -13.48 -32.51
N ASP A 267 -22.02 -12.84 -33.53
CA ASP A 267 -22.86 -13.50 -34.53
C ASP A 267 -22.03 -14.38 -35.49
N ASP A 268 -20.73 -14.09 -35.65
CA ASP A 268 -19.76 -14.85 -36.43
C ASP A 268 -18.95 -15.83 -35.55
N GLU A 269 -19.58 -16.92 -35.14
CA GLU A 269 -18.93 -17.97 -34.34
C GLU A 269 -17.73 -18.62 -35.05
N GLU A 270 -17.69 -18.57 -36.38
CA GLU A 270 -16.64 -19.18 -37.19
C GLU A 270 -15.32 -18.39 -37.08
N TYR A 271 -15.40 -17.07 -36.97
CA TYR A 271 -14.24 -16.21 -36.76
C TYR A 271 -13.44 -16.57 -35.50
N LEU A 272 -14.05 -16.57 -34.31
CA LEU A 272 -13.34 -16.88 -33.06
C LEU A 272 -12.82 -18.33 -33.04
N LYS A 273 -13.54 -19.25 -33.66
CA LYS A 273 -13.10 -20.64 -33.82
C LYS A 273 -11.87 -20.72 -34.73
N SER A 274 -11.81 -19.92 -35.80
CA SER A 274 -10.67 -19.88 -36.71
C SER A 274 -9.35 -19.48 -36.02
N LEU A 275 -9.42 -18.67 -34.96
CA LEU A 275 -8.26 -18.23 -34.18
C LEU A 275 -7.62 -19.39 -33.38
N THR A 276 -8.35 -20.49 -33.12
CA THR A 276 -7.79 -21.66 -32.42
C THR A 276 -6.87 -22.53 -33.29
N LYS A 277 -6.75 -22.21 -34.59
CA LYS A 277 -5.91 -22.97 -35.54
C LYS A 277 -4.40 -22.92 -35.20
N TRP A 278 -3.95 -21.88 -34.50
CA TRP A 278 -2.55 -21.68 -34.13
C TRP A 278 -2.30 -21.98 -32.65
N ASN A 279 -1.18 -22.63 -32.36
CA ASN A 279 -0.76 -22.93 -30.99
C ASN A 279 0.01 -21.77 -30.33
N THR A 280 0.26 -21.86 -29.02
CA THR A 280 0.92 -20.79 -28.24
C THR A 280 2.32 -20.40 -28.74
N LYS A 281 3.01 -21.24 -29.52
CA LYS A 281 4.34 -20.98 -30.09
C LYS A 281 4.30 -20.44 -31.53
N GLU A 282 3.20 -20.67 -32.24
CA GLU A 282 2.96 -20.17 -33.60
C GLU A 282 2.41 -18.75 -33.58
N TRP A 283 1.53 -18.44 -32.61
CA TRP A 283 0.96 -17.12 -32.42
C TRP A 283 1.97 -15.96 -32.46
N PRO A 284 3.14 -16.01 -31.78
CA PRO A 284 4.13 -14.93 -31.84
C PRO A 284 4.72 -14.68 -33.22
N LYS A 285 4.65 -15.66 -34.13
CA LYS A 285 5.31 -15.66 -35.45
C LYS A 285 4.34 -15.41 -36.60
N ILE A 286 3.05 -15.28 -36.32
CA ILE A 286 2.03 -15.17 -37.35
C ILE A 286 2.09 -13.81 -38.07
N ASP A 287 1.99 -13.86 -39.41
CA ASP A 287 1.65 -12.73 -40.26
C ASP A 287 0.25 -12.97 -40.80
N PHE A 288 -0.71 -12.13 -40.42
CA PHE A 288 -2.13 -12.30 -40.73
C PHE A 288 -2.43 -12.33 -42.23
N THR A 289 -1.62 -11.67 -43.05
CA THR A 289 -1.78 -11.67 -44.51
C THR A 289 -1.42 -13.03 -45.08
N SER A 290 -0.27 -13.57 -44.66
CA SER A 290 0.19 -14.89 -45.08
C SER A 290 -0.68 -16.03 -44.54
N ALA A 291 -1.26 -15.80 -43.36
CA ALA A 291 -2.12 -16.75 -42.66
C ALA A 291 -3.57 -16.75 -43.17
N GLN A 292 -3.89 -15.90 -44.16
CA GLN A 292 -5.23 -15.72 -44.72
C GLN A 292 -6.30 -15.51 -43.63
N LEU A 293 -5.97 -14.71 -42.61
CA LEU A 293 -6.93 -14.38 -41.56
C LEU A 293 -7.94 -13.37 -42.12
N GLU A 294 -9.16 -13.84 -42.42
CA GLU A 294 -10.25 -12.97 -42.83
C GLU A 294 -10.87 -12.29 -41.59
N GLY A 295 -11.05 -10.97 -41.67
CA GLY A 295 -11.74 -10.22 -40.62
C GLY A 295 -13.26 -10.28 -40.80
N VAL A 296 -14.00 -10.05 -39.72
CA VAL A 296 -15.48 -10.06 -39.77
C VAL A 296 -15.97 -8.88 -40.61
N ALA A 297 -16.86 -9.15 -41.57
CA ALA A 297 -17.40 -8.13 -42.46
C ALA A 297 -18.12 -7.03 -41.67
N GLY A 298 -17.70 -5.77 -41.87
CA GLY A 298 -18.23 -4.63 -41.14
C GLY A 298 -17.70 -4.48 -39.70
N ALA A 299 -16.88 -5.41 -39.18
CA ALA A 299 -16.19 -5.31 -37.88
C ALA A 299 -14.68 -5.61 -38.02
N THR A 300 -14.11 -5.30 -39.19
CA THR A 300 -12.76 -5.71 -39.59
C THR A 300 -11.70 -5.21 -38.60
N LEU A 301 -11.68 -3.92 -38.25
CA LEU A 301 -10.70 -3.38 -37.30
C LEU A 301 -10.76 -4.03 -35.92
N THR A 302 -11.97 -4.27 -35.40
CA THR A 302 -12.18 -4.95 -34.11
C THR A 302 -11.71 -6.40 -34.16
N SER A 303 -11.98 -7.12 -35.26
CA SER A 303 -11.52 -8.50 -35.44
C SER A 303 -9.99 -8.58 -35.47
N TYR A 304 -9.31 -7.74 -36.27
CA TYR A 304 -7.84 -7.72 -36.29
C TYR A 304 -7.22 -7.33 -34.94
N ALA A 305 -7.83 -6.40 -34.20
CA ALA A 305 -7.37 -6.03 -32.87
C ALA A 305 -7.45 -7.20 -31.86
N ILE A 306 -8.48 -8.04 -31.94
CA ILE A 306 -8.59 -9.26 -31.13
C ILE A 306 -7.44 -10.23 -31.47
N ALA A 307 -7.19 -10.49 -32.75
CA ALA A 307 -6.12 -11.38 -33.18
C ALA A 307 -4.73 -10.86 -32.78
N GLU A 308 -4.48 -9.56 -32.93
CA GLU A 308 -3.24 -8.92 -32.49
C GLU A 308 -3.08 -8.95 -30.96
N GLY A 309 -4.18 -8.83 -30.21
CA GLY A 309 -4.18 -8.98 -28.75
C GLY A 309 -3.74 -10.37 -28.29
N ILE A 310 -4.19 -11.42 -28.98
CA ILE A 310 -3.81 -12.81 -28.69
C ILE A 310 -2.33 -13.04 -29.04
N LYS A 311 -1.90 -12.57 -30.22
CA LYS A 311 -0.50 -12.60 -30.65
C LYS A 311 0.42 -11.92 -29.64
N GLN A 312 0.05 -10.74 -29.15
CA GLN A 312 0.82 -9.98 -28.18
C GLN A 312 0.94 -10.73 -26.83
N ARG A 313 -0.17 -11.31 -26.32
CA ARG A 313 -0.15 -12.14 -25.11
C ARG A 313 0.85 -13.29 -25.21
N PHE A 314 0.80 -14.07 -26.29
CA PHE A 314 1.71 -15.20 -26.42
C PHE A 314 3.15 -14.78 -26.76
N THR A 315 3.34 -13.61 -27.36
CA THR A 315 4.68 -13.01 -27.55
C THR A 315 5.31 -12.66 -26.21
N ASP A 316 4.55 -12.05 -25.30
CA ASP A 316 5.02 -11.71 -23.95
C ASP A 316 5.30 -12.96 -23.12
N ASP A 317 4.48 -13.99 -23.26
CA ASP A 317 4.67 -15.28 -22.62
C ASP A 317 5.93 -16.02 -23.14
N ALA A 318 6.18 -16.01 -24.46
CA ALA A 318 7.40 -16.57 -25.05
C ALA A 318 8.68 -15.85 -24.61
N LYS A 319 8.60 -14.53 -24.32
CA LYS A 319 9.70 -13.77 -23.71
C LYS A 319 9.95 -14.13 -22.24
N GLY A 320 8.95 -14.73 -21.57
CA GLY A 320 8.94 -15.13 -20.16
C GLY A 320 9.71 -16.42 -19.80
N GLU A 321 10.39 -17.08 -20.74
CA GLU A 321 11.23 -18.27 -20.45
C GLU A 321 12.62 -17.96 -19.84
N LEU A 322 12.93 -16.72 -19.49
CA LEU A 322 14.26 -16.34 -18.98
C LEU A 322 14.46 -16.42 -17.46
N ALA A 323 13.46 -16.83 -16.67
CA ALA A 323 13.59 -16.97 -15.22
C ALA A 323 14.57 -18.08 -14.75
N LYS A 324 15.24 -18.76 -15.69
CA LYS A 324 16.25 -19.81 -15.41
C LYS A 324 17.65 -19.44 -15.88
N ARG A 325 18.11 -18.21 -15.61
CA ARG A 325 19.54 -17.87 -15.66
C ARG A 325 19.97 -17.08 -14.42
N ARG A 326 20.19 -17.78 -13.31
CA ARG A 326 21.00 -17.24 -12.20
C ARG A 326 22.40 -16.96 -12.74
N GLY A 327 22.94 -15.78 -12.42
CA GLY A 327 24.29 -15.41 -12.83
C GLY A 327 25.32 -16.37 -12.24
N THR A 328 26.38 -16.66 -12.99
CA THR A 328 27.52 -17.48 -12.54
C THR A 328 28.14 -16.94 -11.24
N TRP A 329 28.12 -15.62 -11.04
CA TRP A 329 28.64 -14.94 -9.86
C TRP A 329 27.86 -15.25 -8.57
N ASP A 330 26.52 -15.28 -8.61
CA ASP A 330 25.71 -15.61 -7.43
C ASP A 330 25.94 -17.05 -6.97
N LEU A 331 26.09 -17.97 -7.92
CA LEU A 331 26.42 -19.36 -7.66
C LEU A 331 27.80 -19.49 -6.99
N ILE A 332 28.79 -18.72 -7.45
CA ILE A 332 30.15 -18.71 -6.87
C ILE A 332 30.12 -18.17 -5.43
N GLN A 333 29.43 -17.07 -5.17
CA GLN A 333 29.34 -16.51 -3.81
C GLN A 333 28.61 -17.45 -2.85
N GLN A 334 27.51 -18.06 -3.28
CA GLN A 334 26.81 -19.06 -2.46
C GLN A 334 27.68 -20.28 -2.17
N ALA A 335 28.35 -20.83 -3.19
CA ALA A 335 29.26 -21.95 -3.02
C ALA A 335 30.40 -21.59 -2.05
N ALA A 336 30.97 -20.39 -2.16
CA ALA A 336 32.01 -19.92 -1.25
C ALA A 336 31.55 -19.89 0.21
N ILE A 337 30.37 -19.31 0.51
CA ILE A 337 29.83 -19.27 1.87
C ILE A 337 29.67 -20.69 2.43
N TRP A 338 29.12 -21.62 1.65
CA TRP A 338 28.98 -23.02 2.07
C TRP A 338 30.34 -23.69 2.33
N CYS A 339 31.35 -23.42 1.50
CA CYS A 339 32.72 -23.89 1.72
C CYS A 339 33.30 -23.36 3.03
N PHE A 340 33.10 -22.07 3.35
CA PHE A 340 33.53 -21.48 4.61
C PHE A 340 32.83 -22.12 5.82
N LEU A 341 31.52 -22.38 5.72
CA LEU A 341 30.76 -23.05 6.78
C LEU A 341 31.26 -24.47 7.05
N VAL A 342 31.48 -25.25 5.98
CA VAL A 342 32.03 -26.61 6.10
C VAL A 342 33.44 -26.57 6.70
N GLY A 343 34.30 -25.67 6.22
CA GLY A 343 35.64 -25.49 6.77
C GLY A 343 35.63 -25.08 8.25
N ALA A 344 34.73 -24.20 8.65
CA ALA A 344 34.58 -23.78 10.05
C ALA A 344 34.11 -24.93 10.95
N LEU A 345 33.19 -25.76 10.49
CA LEU A 345 32.75 -26.96 11.21
C LEU A 345 33.88 -27.99 11.31
N LEU A 346 34.63 -28.22 10.23
CA LEU A 346 35.81 -29.10 10.26
C LEU A 346 36.85 -28.60 11.27
N MET A 347 37.20 -27.32 11.24
CA MET A 347 38.13 -26.72 12.20
C MET A 347 37.60 -26.78 13.64
N THR A 348 36.28 -26.65 13.82
CA THR A 348 35.63 -26.73 15.13
C THR A 348 35.63 -28.15 15.69
N PHE A 349 35.36 -29.18 14.88
CA PHE A 349 35.13 -30.55 15.34
C PHE A 349 36.34 -31.47 15.26
N THR A 350 37.34 -31.16 14.43
CA THR A 350 38.55 -31.97 14.23
C THR A 350 39.78 -31.41 14.96
N SER A 351 40.88 -32.16 14.96
CA SER A 351 42.18 -31.75 15.51
C SER A 351 42.97 -30.80 14.59
N LEU A 352 42.43 -30.44 13.42
CA LEU A 352 43.11 -29.57 12.45
C LEU A 352 43.48 -28.19 13.02
N HIS A 353 42.65 -27.65 13.92
CA HIS A 353 42.92 -26.39 14.61
C HIS A 353 44.18 -26.39 15.48
N GLY A 354 44.68 -27.57 15.87
CA GLY A 354 45.90 -27.72 16.66
C GLY A 354 47.19 -27.54 15.87
N LYS A 355 47.15 -27.60 14.53
CA LYS A 355 48.32 -27.44 13.66
C LYS A 355 48.56 -25.94 13.38
N PRO A 356 49.70 -25.34 13.79
CA PRO A 356 49.92 -23.89 13.69
C PRO A 356 49.81 -23.32 12.28
N TRP A 357 50.32 -24.06 11.28
CA TRP A 357 50.26 -23.63 9.88
C TRP A 357 48.83 -23.67 9.32
N VAL A 358 48.06 -24.73 9.63
CA VAL A 358 46.64 -24.85 9.23
C VAL A 358 45.80 -23.75 9.86
N ARG A 359 46.00 -23.49 11.15
CA ARG A 359 45.33 -22.41 11.88
C ARG A 359 45.62 -21.04 11.26
N THR A 360 46.87 -20.78 10.91
CA THR A 360 47.26 -19.50 10.27
C THR A 360 46.66 -19.35 8.89
N ALA A 361 46.73 -20.41 8.07
CA ALA A 361 46.14 -20.42 6.73
C ALA A 361 44.61 -20.20 6.79
N TRP A 362 43.93 -20.86 7.72
CA TRP A 362 42.49 -20.67 7.96
C TRP A 362 42.16 -19.23 8.38
N GLN A 363 42.93 -18.64 9.28
CA GLN A 363 42.73 -17.25 9.73
C GLN A 363 42.91 -16.24 8.59
N LEU A 364 43.92 -16.42 7.75
CA LEU A 364 44.13 -15.57 6.56
C LEU A 364 42.98 -15.73 5.57
N LEU A 365 42.49 -16.95 5.36
CA LEU A 365 41.35 -17.25 4.50
C LEU A 365 40.06 -16.64 5.03
N LEU A 366 39.83 -16.65 6.35
CA LEU A 366 38.68 -15.97 6.97
C LEU A 366 38.75 -14.44 6.79
N VAL A 367 39.91 -13.83 7.02
CA VAL A 367 40.12 -12.38 6.87
C VAL A 367 39.93 -11.96 5.41
N ALA A 368 40.61 -12.61 4.48
CA ALA A 368 40.57 -12.24 3.07
C ALA A 368 39.26 -12.65 2.38
N GLY A 369 38.77 -13.87 2.64
CA GLY A 369 37.62 -14.44 1.93
C GLY A 369 36.29 -14.12 2.59
N LEU A 370 36.07 -14.49 3.86
CA LEU A 370 34.78 -14.23 4.52
C LEU A 370 34.63 -12.75 4.93
N GLY A 371 35.74 -12.12 5.34
CA GLY A 371 35.79 -10.70 5.72
C GLY A 371 35.77 -9.76 4.52
N LEU A 372 36.90 -9.63 3.82
CA LEU A 372 37.08 -8.62 2.77
C LEU A 372 36.36 -8.93 1.45
N TRP A 373 36.23 -10.21 1.07
CA TRP A 373 35.61 -10.60 -0.20
C TRP A 373 34.08 -10.80 -0.10
N LEU A 374 33.62 -11.58 0.87
CA LEU A 374 32.18 -11.86 1.03
C LEU A 374 31.46 -10.82 1.87
N GLY A 375 32.12 -10.20 2.86
CA GLY A 375 31.52 -9.18 3.73
C GLY A 375 30.37 -9.68 4.60
N GLN A 376 30.23 -11.00 4.78
CA GLN A 376 29.10 -11.59 5.50
C GLN A 376 29.49 -11.96 6.93
N MET A 377 28.90 -11.27 7.90
CA MET A 377 29.13 -11.51 9.33
C MET A 377 27.83 -11.51 10.12
N VAL A 378 27.78 -12.35 11.14
CA VAL A 378 26.74 -12.26 12.17
C VAL A 378 27.08 -11.11 13.11
N SER A 379 26.15 -10.16 13.21
CA SER A 379 26.17 -9.00 14.10
C SER A 379 24.88 -8.92 14.92
N LEU A 380 24.85 -8.03 15.91
CA LEU A 380 23.65 -7.79 16.71
C LEU A 380 22.54 -7.11 15.88
N SER A 381 22.91 -6.22 14.94
CA SER A 381 21.97 -5.61 14.00
C SER A 381 21.24 -6.65 13.16
N LEU A 382 21.96 -7.64 12.63
CA LEU A 382 21.40 -8.75 11.85
C LEU A 382 20.35 -9.53 12.66
N PHE A 383 20.69 -9.90 13.90
CA PHE A 383 19.76 -10.63 14.77
C PHE A 383 18.52 -9.82 15.16
N VAL A 384 18.67 -8.51 15.41
CA VAL A 384 17.53 -7.65 15.73
C VAL A 384 16.61 -7.47 14.52
N GLY A 385 17.16 -7.34 13.32
CA GLY A 385 16.37 -7.32 12.08
C GLY A 385 15.57 -8.60 11.89
N TRP A 386 16.23 -9.76 12.00
CA TRP A 386 15.56 -11.06 11.88
C TRP A 386 14.53 -11.30 12.98
N ALA A 387 14.78 -10.81 14.20
CA ALA A 387 13.82 -10.88 15.29
C ALA A 387 12.52 -10.13 14.94
N ARG A 388 12.63 -8.98 14.29
CA ARG A 388 11.49 -8.12 13.96
C ARG A 388 10.72 -8.54 12.73
N TYR A 389 11.44 -8.88 11.66
CA TYR A 389 10.87 -9.09 10.32
C TYR A 389 10.85 -10.56 9.89
N GLY A 390 11.48 -11.44 10.66
CA GLY A 390 11.62 -12.86 10.34
C GLY A 390 12.89 -13.19 9.57
N LEU A 391 13.03 -14.45 9.17
CA LEU A 391 14.23 -14.94 8.48
C LEU A 391 14.09 -14.76 6.96
N PRO A 392 15.13 -14.28 6.26
CA PRO A 392 15.12 -14.15 4.81
C PRO A 392 15.16 -15.54 4.12
N GLY A 393 14.51 -15.66 2.97
CA GLY A 393 14.49 -16.88 2.14
C GLY A 393 15.36 -16.80 0.87
N GLY A 394 15.60 -17.93 0.21
CA GLY A 394 16.25 -17.98 -1.10
C GLY A 394 17.78 -17.85 -1.06
N PRO A 395 18.40 -16.87 -1.77
CA PRO A 395 19.85 -16.77 -1.93
C PRO A 395 20.62 -16.45 -0.63
N THR A 396 19.92 -16.10 0.45
CA THR A 396 20.45 -15.78 1.78
C THR A 396 20.63 -17.01 2.70
N ALA A 397 20.32 -18.22 2.21
CA ALA A 397 20.36 -19.45 3.00
C ALA A 397 21.71 -19.69 3.71
N GLY A 398 22.82 -19.31 3.08
CA GLY A 398 24.16 -19.41 3.69
C GLY A 398 24.35 -18.52 4.92
N LEU A 399 23.81 -17.30 4.90
CA LEU A 399 23.87 -16.36 6.02
C LEU A 399 22.95 -16.82 7.18
N VAL A 400 21.76 -17.34 6.86
CA VAL A 400 20.87 -17.94 7.87
C VAL A 400 21.53 -19.15 8.52
N ALA A 401 22.19 -20.01 7.73
CA ALA A 401 22.96 -21.14 8.22
C ALA A 401 24.13 -20.70 9.12
N LEU A 402 24.84 -19.62 8.77
CA LEU A 402 25.88 -18.99 9.59
C LEU A 402 25.36 -18.59 10.97
N GLY A 403 24.23 -17.88 11.02
CA GLY A 403 23.58 -17.47 12.27
C GLY A 403 23.08 -18.66 13.11
N ALA A 404 22.50 -19.67 12.45
CA ALA A 404 22.07 -20.90 13.10
C ALA A 404 23.27 -21.66 13.72
N ILE A 405 24.38 -21.80 12.99
CA ILE A 405 25.61 -22.42 13.50
C ILE A 405 26.16 -21.62 14.68
N ALA A 406 26.14 -20.29 14.59
CA ALA A 406 26.63 -19.41 15.66
C ALA A 406 25.85 -19.59 16.98
N LEU A 407 24.53 -19.82 16.92
CA LEU A 407 23.69 -20.00 18.12
C LEU A 407 23.57 -21.46 18.57
N LEU A 408 23.35 -22.40 17.66
CA LEU A 408 23.03 -23.79 17.96
C LEU A 408 24.25 -24.64 18.30
N VAL A 409 25.41 -24.40 17.67
CA VAL A 409 26.62 -25.20 17.99
C VAL A 409 27.10 -24.92 19.41
N PRO A 410 27.21 -23.67 19.90
CA PRO A 410 27.57 -23.41 21.30
C PRO A 410 26.48 -23.82 22.30
N TRP A 411 25.22 -23.87 21.90
CA TRP A 411 24.13 -24.34 22.75
C TRP A 411 24.15 -25.86 22.93
N SER A 412 24.24 -26.60 21.82
CA SER A 412 24.25 -28.07 21.81
C SER A 412 25.59 -28.68 22.23
N THR A 413 26.69 -28.00 21.91
CA THR A 413 28.05 -28.42 22.24
C THR A 413 28.69 -27.44 23.22
N ARG A 414 29.95 -27.67 23.63
CA ARG A 414 30.72 -26.69 24.43
C ARG A 414 31.63 -25.82 23.56
N ARG A 415 31.57 -25.97 22.24
CA ARG A 415 32.52 -25.36 21.29
C ARG A 415 31.97 -24.05 20.75
N GLN A 416 32.83 -23.05 20.65
CA GLN A 416 32.51 -21.75 20.04
C GLN A 416 32.92 -21.78 18.56
N ALA A 417 31.98 -22.16 17.69
CA ALA A 417 32.24 -22.19 16.25
C ALA A 417 32.44 -20.77 15.70
N TYR A 418 31.56 -19.83 16.06
CA TYR A 418 31.56 -18.51 15.44
C TYR A 418 32.79 -17.66 15.79
N CYS A 419 32.97 -17.32 17.07
CA CYS A 419 34.03 -16.41 17.49
C CYS A 419 35.45 -16.88 17.16
N HIS A 420 35.68 -18.20 17.05
CA HIS A 420 37.02 -18.77 16.83
C HIS A 420 37.27 -19.23 15.39
N GLN A 421 36.25 -19.74 14.70
CA GLN A 421 36.43 -20.42 13.41
C GLN A 421 35.66 -19.76 12.26
N ILE A 422 34.91 -18.69 12.51
CA ILE A 422 34.11 -17.99 11.51
C ILE A 422 34.39 -16.49 11.51
N CYS A 423 34.41 -15.83 12.68
CA CYS A 423 34.51 -14.37 12.78
C CYS A 423 35.86 -13.82 12.24
N PRO A 424 35.86 -13.06 11.12
CA PRO A 424 37.10 -12.54 10.53
C PRO A 424 37.80 -11.52 11.44
N HIS A 425 37.04 -10.69 12.17
CA HIS A 425 37.59 -9.74 13.13
C HIS A 425 38.31 -10.43 14.30
N GLY A 426 37.78 -11.56 14.79
CA GLY A 426 38.44 -12.38 15.81
C GLY A 426 39.73 -13.03 15.29
N ALA A 427 39.70 -13.53 14.05
CA ALA A 427 40.88 -14.08 13.36
C ALA A 427 41.99 -13.03 13.20
N ALA A 428 41.65 -11.81 12.80
CA ALA A 428 42.58 -10.69 12.66
C ALA A 428 43.24 -10.30 14.00
N GLN A 429 42.45 -10.18 15.08
CA GLN A 429 43.00 -9.91 16.41
C GLN A 429 43.95 -11.01 16.88
N GLU A 430 43.67 -12.27 16.54
CA GLU A 430 44.53 -13.38 16.93
C GLU A 430 45.85 -13.43 16.14
N LEU A 431 45.81 -13.06 14.85
CA LEU A 431 47.02 -12.89 14.04
C LEU A 431 47.92 -11.78 14.60
N LEU A 432 47.35 -10.65 15.00
CA LEU A 432 48.08 -9.52 15.61
C LEU A 432 48.59 -9.82 17.03
N GLY A 433 47.88 -10.66 17.79
CA GLY A 433 48.26 -11.04 19.15
C GLY A 433 49.47 -11.97 19.27
N ARG A 434 50.14 -12.33 18.15
CA ARG A 434 51.28 -13.27 18.11
C ARG A 434 52.61 -12.71 18.60
N PHE A 435 52.65 -11.45 19.05
CA PHE A 435 53.86 -10.79 19.56
C PHE A 435 53.88 -10.76 21.10
N PRO A 436 54.31 -11.84 21.79
CA PRO A 436 54.23 -11.95 23.25
C PRO A 436 55.04 -10.90 24.00
N LYS A 437 56.06 -10.31 23.37
CA LYS A 437 56.90 -9.26 23.96
C LYS A 437 56.13 -7.95 24.22
N LEU A 438 55.02 -7.72 23.52
CA LEU A 438 54.20 -6.53 23.66
C LEU A 438 53.01 -6.75 24.62
N HIS A 439 52.87 -7.94 25.21
CA HIS A 439 51.69 -8.28 26.00
C HIS A 439 51.67 -7.60 27.36
N ILE A 440 50.55 -6.95 27.67
CA ILE A 440 50.29 -6.35 28.98
C ILE A 440 49.51 -7.36 29.83
N ARG A 441 50.03 -7.67 31.02
CA ARG A 441 49.32 -8.51 32.00
C ARG A 441 48.33 -7.65 32.80
N LEU A 442 47.05 -7.96 32.66
CA LEU A 442 46.00 -7.32 33.46
C LEU A 442 45.96 -7.94 34.87
N SER A 443 45.72 -7.12 35.89
CA SER A 443 45.45 -7.62 37.23
C SER A 443 44.18 -8.48 37.23
N ALA A 444 44.07 -9.45 38.16
CA ALA A 444 42.90 -10.32 38.27
C ALA A 444 41.60 -9.51 38.49
N ARG A 445 41.67 -8.42 39.27
CA ARG A 445 40.54 -7.51 39.50
C ARG A 445 40.13 -6.78 38.22
N THR A 446 41.09 -6.24 37.48
CA THR A 446 40.84 -5.56 36.20
C THR A 446 40.23 -6.53 35.18
N HIS A 447 40.76 -7.74 35.09
CA HIS A 447 40.23 -8.77 34.21
C HIS A 447 38.77 -9.12 34.54
N GLN A 448 38.45 -9.28 35.84
CA GLN A 448 37.08 -9.61 36.27
C GLN A 448 36.09 -8.51 35.94
N TRP A 449 36.46 -7.24 36.14
CA TRP A 449 35.63 -6.08 35.79
C TRP A 449 35.40 -5.94 34.29
N LEU A 450 36.47 -6.02 33.49
CA LEU A 450 36.38 -5.87 32.03
C LEU A 450 35.51 -6.96 31.37
N ARG A 451 35.42 -8.16 31.95
CA ARG A 451 34.56 -9.24 31.42
C ARG A 451 33.07 -8.98 31.57
N VAL A 452 32.66 -8.03 32.40
CA VAL A 452 31.25 -7.67 32.59
C VAL A 452 30.79 -6.71 31.48
N ILE A 453 31.69 -5.90 30.93
CA ILE A 453 31.39 -4.87 29.93
C ILE A 453 30.61 -5.41 28.72
N PRO A 454 30.99 -6.54 28.08
CA PRO A 454 30.24 -7.06 26.94
C PRO A 454 28.76 -7.36 27.23
N PHE A 455 28.44 -7.82 28.46
CA PHE A 455 27.07 -8.11 28.86
C PHE A 455 26.29 -6.83 29.19
N ILE A 456 26.95 -5.80 29.71
CA ILE A 456 26.36 -4.47 29.88
C ILE A 456 26.05 -3.86 28.52
N LEU A 457 26.99 -3.93 27.57
CA LEU A 457 26.80 -3.45 26.20
C LEU A 457 25.66 -4.19 25.50
N LEU A 458 25.57 -5.52 25.66
CA LEU A 458 24.46 -6.31 25.14
C LEU A 458 23.11 -5.89 25.75
N GLY A 459 23.07 -5.70 27.08
CA GLY A 459 21.86 -5.25 27.77
C GLY A 459 21.43 -3.87 27.32
N GLY A 460 22.38 -2.92 27.25
CA GLY A 460 22.15 -1.57 26.74
C GLY A 460 21.66 -1.57 25.28
N ALA A 461 22.27 -2.39 24.42
CA ALA A 461 21.87 -2.52 23.03
C ALA A 461 20.45 -3.11 22.87
N PHE A 462 20.09 -4.11 23.67
CA PHE A 462 18.73 -4.66 23.69
C PHE A 462 17.70 -3.61 24.13
N LEU A 463 17.95 -2.88 25.23
CA LEU A 463 17.05 -1.82 25.68
C LEU A 463 16.97 -0.68 24.68
N ALA A 464 18.10 -0.27 24.08
CA ALA A 464 18.15 0.74 23.03
C ALA A 464 17.33 0.31 21.80
N ALA A 465 17.38 -0.97 21.40
CA ALA A 465 16.56 -1.47 20.31
C ALA A 465 15.06 -1.40 20.61
N LEU A 466 14.63 -1.64 21.84
CA LEU A 466 13.22 -1.48 22.25
C LEU A 466 12.79 -0.01 22.29
N VAL A 467 13.68 0.87 22.74
CA VAL A 467 13.39 2.30 22.91
C VAL A 467 13.40 3.04 21.57
N TRP A 468 14.44 2.83 20.77
CA TRP A 468 14.70 3.49 19.49
C TRP A 468 14.75 2.46 18.35
N PRO A 469 13.59 2.00 17.86
CA PRO A 469 13.57 0.92 16.90
C PRO A 469 14.26 1.24 15.56
N ARG A 470 14.32 2.51 15.14
CA ARG A 470 15.00 2.91 13.89
C ARG A 470 16.51 3.10 14.02
N TRP A 471 17.09 2.94 15.21
CA TRP A 471 18.53 3.10 15.40
C TRP A 471 19.28 1.81 15.08
N SER A 472 20.27 1.88 14.18
CA SER A 472 21.09 0.72 13.79
C SER A 472 22.11 0.37 14.87
N LEU A 473 22.05 -0.87 15.36
CA LEU A 473 23.04 -1.42 16.29
C LEU A 473 24.39 -1.78 15.64
N GLY A 474 24.52 -1.68 14.30
CA GLY A 474 25.79 -1.92 13.62
C GLY A 474 26.89 -0.93 14.05
N GLN A 475 26.48 0.27 14.46
CA GLN A 475 27.38 1.36 14.86
C GLN A 475 28.15 1.11 16.17
N ILE A 476 27.74 0.10 16.96
CA ILE A 476 28.39 -0.27 18.23
C ILE A 476 29.24 -1.55 18.12
N GLU A 477 29.49 -2.04 16.89
CA GLU A 477 30.31 -3.22 16.62
C GLU A 477 31.28 -2.98 15.44
N PRO A 478 32.43 -3.67 15.40
CA PRO A 478 33.45 -3.46 14.37
C PRO A 478 33.18 -4.25 13.08
N PHE A 479 32.06 -4.97 12.97
CA PHE A 479 31.84 -5.93 11.90
C PHE A 479 31.64 -5.25 10.54
N ASP A 480 30.95 -4.10 10.51
CA ASP A 480 30.67 -3.36 9.28
C ASP A 480 31.95 -2.74 8.67
N ALA A 481 33.02 -2.58 9.46
CA ALA A 481 34.32 -2.09 8.99
C ALA A 481 35.01 -2.99 7.95
N TRP A 482 34.59 -4.25 7.83
CA TRP A 482 35.17 -5.21 6.90
C TRP A 482 34.64 -5.10 5.47
N VAL A 483 33.57 -4.35 5.24
CA VAL A 483 32.93 -4.19 3.93
C VAL A 483 33.65 -3.15 3.05
N LEU A 484 34.68 -2.46 3.56
CA LEU A 484 35.58 -1.51 2.87
C LEU A 484 34.94 -0.28 2.18
N SER A 485 33.63 -0.25 1.96
CA SER A 485 32.90 0.88 1.36
C SER A 485 31.71 1.32 2.21
N GLY A 486 31.47 2.63 2.31
CA GLY A 486 30.26 3.21 2.92
C GLY A 486 30.08 2.96 4.43
N VAL A 487 31.17 2.84 5.21
CA VAL A 487 31.10 2.42 6.63
C VAL A 487 30.93 3.62 7.57
N ALA A 488 30.11 3.47 8.61
CA ALA A 488 30.06 4.41 9.74
C ALA A 488 31.44 4.60 10.40
N LEU A 489 31.80 5.86 10.67
CA LEU A 489 33.07 6.23 11.29
C LEU A 489 33.26 5.54 12.66
N SER A 490 32.17 5.32 13.41
CA SER A 490 32.21 4.63 14.71
C SER A 490 32.68 3.17 14.57
N SER A 491 32.18 2.44 13.58
CA SER A 491 32.54 1.03 13.36
C SER A 491 34.00 0.91 12.89
N LEU A 492 34.49 1.85 12.08
CA LEU A 492 35.91 1.95 11.70
C LEU A 492 36.80 2.22 12.91
N ILE A 493 36.43 3.18 13.77
CA ILE A 493 37.18 3.50 14.99
C ILE A 493 37.20 2.29 15.93
N LEU A 494 36.06 1.63 16.16
CA LEU A 494 35.98 0.44 17.01
C LEU A 494 36.81 -0.72 16.45
N ALA A 495 36.76 -0.96 15.14
CA ALA A 495 37.57 -1.98 14.49
C ALA A 495 39.07 -1.68 14.63
N GLY A 496 39.49 -0.45 14.32
CA GLY A 496 40.88 -0.01 14.43
C GLY A 496 41.39 -0.09 15.87
N LEU A 497 40.65 0.47 16.83
CA LEU A 497 41.00 0.42 18.25
C LEU A 497 41.03 -1.02 18.78
N GLY A 498 40.08 -1.87 18.36
CA GLY A 498 40.06 -3.28 18.70
C GLY A 498 41.29 -4.05 18.20
N LEU A 499 41.76 -3.75 16.98
CA LEU A 499 42.97 -4.34 16.41
C LEU A 499 44.25 -3.81 17.12
N VAL A 500 44.31 -2.52 17.44
CA VAL A 500 45.43 -1.93 18.21
C VAL A 500 45.52 -2.55 19.60
N VAL A 501 44.39 -2.67 20.30
CA VAL A 501 44.33 -3.30 21.63
C VAL A 501 44.75 -4.77 21.55
N ALA A 502 44.43 -5.47 20.45
CA ALA A 502 44.79 -6.88 20.28
C ALA A 502 46.30 -7.16 20.22
N VAL A 503 47.12 -6.17 19.87
CA VAL A 503 48.59 -6.25 19.91
C VAL A 503 49.09 -6.41 21.35
N PHE A 504 48.50 -5.67 22.28
CA PHE A 504 48.91 -5.65 23.69
C PHE A 504 48.14 -6.66 24.55
N ILE A 505 46.88 -6.91 24.20
CA ILE A 505 45.98 -7.78 24.94
C ILE A 505 45.35 -8.74 23.93
N PRO A 506 45.83 -9.99 23.82
CA PRO A 506 45.35 -10.93 22.80
C PRO A 506 43.83 -11.06 22.82
N GLN A 507 43.19 -10.80 21.66
CA GLN A 507 41.72 -10.79 21.50
C GLN A 507 41.01 -9.81 22.44
N GLY A 508 41.60 -8.65 22.72
CA GLY A 508 41.10 -7.68 23.71
C GLY A 508 39.67 -7.22 23.44
N PHE A 509 39.32 -6.88 22.20
CA PHE A 509 37.95 -6.49 21.86
C PHE A 509 36.98 -7.68 21.98
N CYS A 510 37.36 -8.85 21.45
CA CYS A 510 36.51 -10.05 21.55
C CYS A 510 36.26 -10.49 23.00
N LYS A 511 37.20 -10.21 23.93
CA LYS A 511 37.07 -10.55 25.36
C LYS A 511 36.29 -9.53 26.17
N TYR A 512 36.42 -8.25 25.86
CA TYR A 512 35.96 -7.16 26.74
C TYR A 512 35.03 -6.13 26.09
N GLY A 513 34.90 -6.13 24.76
CA GLY A 513 34.12 -5.12 24.03
C GLY A 513 33.02 -5.63 23.12
N CYS A 514 32.90 -6.95 22.89
CA CYS A 514 32.03 -7.50 21.84
C CYS A 514 30.63 -7.93 22.38
N PRO A 515 29.54 -7.18 22.13
CA PRO A 515 28.20 -7.54 22.60
C PRO A 515 27.61 -8.75 21.84
N THR A 516 27.85 -8.92 20.54
CA THR A 516 27.52 -10.17 19.82
C THR A 516 28.23 -11.37 20.46
N GLY A 517 29.50 -11.24 20.83
CA GLY A 517 30.23 -12.28 21.54
C GLY A 517 29.61 -12.61 22.91
N ALA A 518 29.08 -11.61 23.62
CA ALA A 518 28.35 -11.81 24.88
C ALA A 518 27.04 -12.58 24.66
N LEU A 519 26.30 -12.28 23.59
CA LEU A 519 25.06 -12.97 23.21
C LEU A 519 25.31 -14.46 22.92
N LEU A 520 26.33 -14.76 22.10
CA LEU A 520 26.71 -16.14 21.80
C LEU A 520 27.28 -16.87 23.02
N ASN A 521 27.93 -16.15 23.94
CA ASN A 521 28.40 -16.72 25.21
C ASN A 521 27.28 -16.99 26.20
N PHE A 522 26.19 -16.21 26.15
CA PHE A 522 25.01 -16.44 26.97
C PHE A 522 24.38 -17.79 26.63
N THR A 523 24.20 -18.12 25.34
CA THR A 523 23.63 -19.41 24.91
C THR A 523 24.56 -20.61 25.12
N ARG A 524 25.87 -20.37 25.28
CA ARG A 524 26.88 -21.43 25.39
C ARG A 524 26.71 -22.32 26.61
N THR A 525 26.73 -23.63 26.37
CA THR A 525 26.86 -24.66 27.40
C THR A 525 28.28 -24.66 27.99
N GLN A 526 28.44 -24.42 29.30
CA GLN A 526 29.74 -24.40 29.96
C GLN A 526 30.16 -25.74 30.59
N SER A 527 29.21 -26.52 31.10
CA SER A 527 29.51 -27.80 31.78
C SER A 527 28.41 -28.86 31.56
N GLN A 528 28.69 -30.11 31.95
CA GLN A 528 27.70 -31.20 31.95
C GLN A 528 26.66 -31.05 33.08
N HIS A 529 27.01 -30.27 34.11
CA HIS A 529 26.17 -29.94 35.27
C HIS A 529 25.92 -28.43 35.25
N GLU A 530 25.17 -27.98 34.24
CA GLU A 530 24.78 -26.58 34.16
C GLU A 530 23.87 -26.21 35.34
N THR A 531 24.20 -25.12 36.00
CA THR A 531 23.42 -24.54 37.09
C THR A 531 23.07 -23.08 36.77
N TRP A 532 22.05 -22.58 37.46
CA TRP A 532 21.61 -21.20 37.34
C TRP A 532 22.73 -20.24 37.77
N ALA A 533 23.11 -19.32 36.88
CA ALA A 533 24.22 -18.39 37.10
C ALA A 533 23.75 -16.93 37.21
N LYS A 534 24.65 -16.04 37.66
CA LYS A 534 24.39 -14.59 37.72
C LYS A 534 23.93 -14.01 36.38
N ARG A 535 24.46 -14.52 35.26
CA ARG A 535 24.06 -14.13 33.90
C ARG A 535 22.60 -14.46 33.57
N ASP A 536 22.08 -15.57 34.11
CA ASP A 536 20.69 -16.00 33.89
C ASP A 536 19.75 -15.07 34.67
N THR A 537 20.14 -14.70 35.90
CA THR A 537 19.41 -13.70 36.72
C THR A 537 19.43 -12.32 36.06
N PHE A 538 20.58 -11.90 35.53
CA PHE A 538 20.70 -10.64 34.79
C PHE A 538 19.79 -10.62 33.55
N ALA A 539 19.73 -11.73 32.80
CA ALA A 539 18.82 -11.85 31.65
C ALA A 539 17.34 -11.75 32.08
N VAL A 540 16.92 -12.37 33.19
CA VAL A 540 15.56 -12.19 33.74
C VAL A 540 15.28 -10.72 34.02
N LEU A 541 16.15 -10.04 34.77
CA LEU A 541 15.97 -8.63 35.11
C LEU A 541 15.92 -7.75 33.85
N LEU A 542 16.80 -7.99 32.88
CA LEU A 542 16.83 -7.27 31.63
C LEU A 542 15.55 -7.44 30.82
N LEU A 543 15.02 -8.68 30.74
CA LEU A 543 13.75 -8.96 30.06
C LEU A 543 12.56 -8.34 30.81
N LEU A 544 12.56 -8.31 32.13
CA LEU A 544 11.54 -7.62 32.93
C LEU A 544 11.57 -6.11 32.70
N VAL A 545 12.76 -5.49 32.67
CA VAL A 545 12.91 -4.07 32.31
C VAL A 545 12.44 -3.82 30.88
N GLY A 546 12.81 -4.68 29.93
CA GLY A 546 12.32 -4.61 28.55
C GLY A 546 10.79 -4.73 28.47
N ALA A 547 10.19 -5.64 29.22
CA ALA A 547 8.74 -5.79 29.31
C ALA A 547 8.07 -4.56 29.92
N LEU A 548 8.65 -3.96 30.98
CA LEU A 548 8.15 -2.70 31.56
C LEU A 548 8.21 -1.54 30.57
N LEU A 549 9.33 -1.40 29.83
CA LEU A 549 9.51 -0.34 28.83
C LEU A 549 8.58 -0.48 27.63
N THR A 550 8.17 -1.71 27.30
CA THR A 550 7.31 -1.99 26.13
C THR A 550 5.83 -2.00 26.49
N LEU A 551 5.46 -2.67 27.58
CA LEU A 551 4.08 -2.81 28.05
C LEU A 551 3.58 -1.58 28.81
N GLY A 552 4.49 -0.78 29.38
CA GLY A 552 4.20 0.41 30.19
C GLY A 552 4.22 1.75 29.44
N ARG A 553 4.56 1.78 28.14
CA ARG A 553 4.34 2.97 27.31
C ARG A 553 2.84 3.31 27.36
N PRO A 554 2.44 4.60 27.55
CA PRO A 554 1.04 5.00 27.43
C PRO A 554 0.61 4.57 26.04
N ARG A 555 -0.09 3.45 26.02
CA ARG A 555 -0.55 2.87 24.78
C ARG A 555 -1.77 3.72 24.44
N GLU A 556 -1.52 4.82 23.72
CA GLU A 556 -2.51 5.36 22.78
C GLU A 556 -3.08 4.21 21.92
N ASN A 557 -2.36 3.08 21.84
CA ASN A 557 -2.72 1.83 21.20
C ASN A 557 -3.20 0.67 22.13
N LEU A 558 -3.63 0.88 23.38
CA LEU A 558 -4.19 -0.22 24.24
C LEU A 558 -5.68 -0.02 24.53
N ASN A 559 -6.16 1.22 24.41
CA ASN A 559 -7.55 1.40 24.03
C ASN A 559 -7.81 0.88 22.61
N LEU A 560 -6.76 0.69 21.78
CA LEU A 560 -6.88 -0.08 20.54
C LEU A 560 -6.90 -1.60 20.77
N ILE A 561 -6.30 -2.19 21.81
CA ILE A 561 -6.39 -3.66 22.00
C ILE A 561 -7.65 -4.08 22.78
N THR A 562 -8.33 -3.13 23.45
CA THR A 562 -9.60 -3.43 24.15
C THR A 562 -10.83 -2.79 23.48
N ALA A 563 -10.65 -1.91 22.49
CA ALA A 563 -11.72 -1.43 21.60
C ALA A 563 -11.49 -1.74 20.10
N GLN A 564 -10.30 -2.18 19.69
CA GLN A 564 -10.14 -3.04 18.49
C GLN A 564 -10.03 -4.49 18.94
N SER A 565 -11.16 -5.02 19.40
CA SER A 565 -11.65 -6.17 18.64
C SER A 565 -12.01 -5.62 17.26
N GLU A 566 -11.01 -5.34 16.40
CA GLU A 566 -11.25 -5.48 14.98
C GLU A 566 -11.74 -6.90 14.86
N SER A 567 -13.04 -7.03 14.61
CA SER A 567 -13.61 -8.34 14.45
C SER A 567 -12.73 -9.02 13.41
N THR A 568 -12.21 -10.20 13.74
CA THR A 568 -11.55 -11.10 12.78
C THR A 568 -12.49 -11.49 11.64
N THR A 569 -13.73 -10.99 11.65
CA THR A 569 -14.67 -11.05 10.56
C THR A 569 -14.15 -10.23 9.37
N PRO A 570 -13.96 -10.87 8.21
CA PRO A 570 -13.50 -10.19 7.01
C PRO A 570 -14.42 -9.01 6.66
N VAL A 571 -13.81 -7.91 6.21
CA VAL A 571 -14.51 -6.77 5.65
C VAL A 571 -14.53 -6.92 4.14
N ALA A 572 -15.72 -7.02 3.56
CA ALA A 572 -15.90 -6.98 2.13
C ALA A 572 -16.06 -5.53 1.67
N GLU A 573 -15.38 -5.17 0.59
CA GLU A 573 -15.42 -3.83 0.02
C GLU A 573 -15.98 -3.84 -1.40
N MET A 574 -16.90 -2.92 -1.65
CA MET A 574 -17.64 -2.73 -2.89
C MET A 574 -17.49 -1.27 -3.30
N HIS A 575 -17.30 -1.00 -4.59
CA HIS A 575 -17.11 0.35 -5.12
C HIS A 575 -17.80 0.50 -6.48
N GLY A 576 -18.03 1.76 -6.86
CA GLY A 576 -18.53 2.14 -8.18
C GLY A 576 -18.50 3.65 -8.38
N GLY A 577 -19.03 4.11 -9.52
CA GLY A 577 -19.13 5.53 -9.86
C GLY A 577 -20.59 5.99 -9.88
N ALA A 578 -20.85 7.19 -9.38
CA ALA A 578 -22.14 7.88 -9.44
C ALA A 578 -21.98 9.37 -9.12
N PHE A 579 -22.93 10.21 -9.50
CA PHE A 579 -22.96 11.66 -9.22
C PHE A 579 -21.70 12.44 -9.68
N GLY A 580 -20.98 11.92 -10.69
CA GLY A 580 -19.69 12.50 -11.12
C GLY A 580 -18.53 12.25 -10.13
N THR A 581 -18.71 11.35 -9.16
CA THR A 581 -17.74 10.93 -8.15
C THR A 581 -17.76 9.40 -7.98
N THR A 582 -17.18 8.89 -6.90
CA THR A 582 -17.16 7.48 -6.52
C THR A 582 -18.00 7.22 -5.27
N TRP A 583 -18.43 5.97 -5.11
CA TRP A 583 -18.96 5.47 -3.85
C TRP A 583 -18.19 4.23 -3.41
N THR A 584 -18.13 4.02 -2.10
CA THR A 584 -17.49 2.87 -1.44
C THR A 584 -18.41 2.33 -0.36
N VAL A 585 -18.66 1.02 -0.34
CA VAL A 585 -19.41 0.33 0.72
C VAL A 585 -18.53 -0.77 1.30
N LYS A 586 -18.31 -0.71 2.62
CA LYS A 586 -17.59 -1.71 3.41
C LYS A 586 -18.57 -2.41 4.32
N VAL A 587 -18.57 -3.73 4.32
CA VAL A 587 -19.46 -4.55 5.15
C VAL A 587 -18.61 -5.51 5.96
N ARG A 588 -18.80 -5.51 7.28
CA ARG A 588 -18.11 -6.41 8.21
C ARG A 588 -19.04 -7.57 8.54
N GLY A 589 -18.75 -8.76 8.03
CA GLY A 589 -19.67 -9.89 8.19
C GLY A 589 -19.73 -10.83 6.99
N PRO A 590 -20.40 -11.99 7.14
CA PRO A 590 -20.70 -12.85 6.02
C PRO A 590 -21.71 -12.17 5.08
N ILE A 591 -21.41 -12.23 3.78
CA ILE A 591 -22.34 -11.81 2.72
C ILE A 591 -22.72 -13.06 1.93
N ALA A 592 -24.02 -13.38 1.91
CA ALA A 592 -24.53 -14.58 1.22
C ALA A 592 -24.23 -14.54 -0.28
N ASP A 593 -24.49 -13.41 -0.93
CA ASP A 593 -24.15 -13.16 -2.34
C ASP A 593 -23.64 -11.73 -2.52
N ARG A 594 -22.31 -11.61 -2.60
CA ARG A 594 -21.63 -10.33 -2.76
C ARG A 594 -21.92 -9.69 -4.12
N THR A 595 -22.11 -10.48 -5.16
CA THR A 595 -22.33 -9.97 -6.52
C THR A 595 -23.73 -9.40 -6.64
N THR A 596 -24.73 -10.10 -6.11
CA THR A 596 -26.10 -9.58 -6.05
C THR A 596 -26.17 -8.33 -5.17
N LEU A 597 -25.56 -8.35 -3.98
CA LEU A 597 -25.53 -7.16 -3.12
C LEU A 597 -24.85 -5.95 -3.77
N HIS A 598 -23.73 -6.16 -4.47
CA HIS A 598 -23.06 -5.08 -5.23
C HIS A 598 -24.00 -4.50 -6.31
N LYS A 599 -24.68 -5.36 -7.08
CA LYS A 599 -25.65 -4.93 -8.09
C LYS A 599 -26.83 -4.18 -7.48
N ASP A 600 -27.33 -4.62 -6.33
CA ASP A 600 -28.46 -3.96 -5.66
C ASP A 600 -28.06 -2.57 -5.16
N ILE A 601 -26.85 -2.44 -4.59
CA ILE A 601 -26.28 -1.15 -4.18
C ILE A 601 -26.10 -0.23 -5.39
N GLU A 602 -25.47 -0.73 -6.45
CA GLU A 602 -25.23 0.03 -7.67
C GLU A 602 -26.54 0.45 -8.35
N ALA A 603 -27.52 -0.45 -8.41
CA ALA A 603 -28.83 -0.18 -8.95
C ALA A 603 -29.55 0.91 -8.14
N GLU A 604 -29.50 0.88 -6.81
CA GLU A 604 -30.16 1.88 -5.97
C GLU A 604 -29.49 3.26 -6.07
N ILE A 605 -28.15 3.32 -6.05
CA ILE A 605 -27.42 4.58 -6.25
C ILE A 605 -27.74 5.17 -7.63
N ASN A 606 -27.68 4.35 -8.68
CA ASN A 606 -28.02 4.79 -10.03
C ASN A 606 -29.50 5.21 -10.12
N ARG A 607 -30.43 4.48 -9.49
CA ARG A 607 -31.84 4.86 -9.46
C ARG A 607 -32.01 6.25 -8.87
N VAL A 608 -31.41 6.53 -7.72
CA VAL A 608 -31.45 7.86 -7.07
C VAL A 608 -30.87 8.93 -8.02
N GLU A 609 -29.70 8.70 -8.60
CA GLU A 609 -29.08 9.66 -9.51
C GLU A 609 -29.95 9.94 -10.75
N PHE A 610 -30.38 8.90 -11.46
CA PHE A 610 -31.15 9.03 -12.70
C PHE A 610 -32.58 9.53 -12.49
N SER A 611 -33.18 9.29 -11.32
CA SER A 611 -34.54 9.74 -11.01
C SER A 611 -34.62 11.17 -10.48
N LEU A 612 -33.60 11.65 -9.76
CA LEU A 612 -33.64 12.93 -9.04
C LEU A 612 -32.59 13.95 -9.51
N SER A 613 -31.43 13.55 -10.01
CA SER A 613 -30.33 14.49 -10.29
C SER A 613 -30.66 15.46 -11.43
N HIS A 614 -30.44 16.75 -11.21
CA HIS A 614 -30.58 17.80 -12.23
C HIS A 614 -29.55 17.67 -13.38
N TRP A 615 -28.54 16.79 -13.24
CA TRP A 615 -27.57 16.45 -14.29
C TRP A 615 -28.06 15.35 -15.23
N ARG A 616 -29.08 14.58 -14.84
CA ARG A 616 -29.59 13.44 -15.61
C ARG A 616 -30.84 13.85 -16.37
N LYS A 617 -30.73 13.93 -17.71
CA LYS A 617 -31.86 14.18 -18.59
C LYS A 617 -33.00 13.20 -18.27
N GLY A 618 -34.22 13.73 -18.14
CA GLY A 618 -35.41 12.94 -17.80
C GLY A 618 -35.66 12.70 -16.31
N SER A 619 -34.73 13.06 -15.41
CA SER A 619 -34.99 13.05 -13.96
C SER A 619 -36.15 13.98 -13.61
N GLN A 620 -36.76 13.83 -12.44
CA GLN A 620 -37.81 14.73 -11.98
C GLN A 620 -37.34 16.19 -11.86
N ALA A 621 -36.13 16.40 -11.32
CA ALA A 621 -35.56 17.74 -11.22
C ALA A 621 -35.27 18.34 -12.60
N SER A 622 -34.67 17.58 -13.52
CA SER A 622 -34.41 18.07 -14.89
C SER A 622 -35.71 18.36 -15.64
N ARG A 623 -36.73 17.49 -15.53
CA ARG A 623 -38.06 17.75 -16.09
C ARG A 623 -38.67 19.04 -15.53
N PHE A 624 -38.63 19.23 -14.21
CA PHE A 624 -39.09 20.48 -13.59
C PHE A 624 -38.30 21.71 -14.10
N ASN A 625 -36.99 21.57 -14.25
CA ASN A 625 -36.10 22.65 -14.70
C ASN A 625 -36.35 23.03 -16.17
N GLU A 626 -36.70 22.05 -17.01
CA GLU A 626 -36.99 22.22 -18.45
C GLU A 626 -38.41 22.74 -18.73
N LEU A 627 -39.34 22.68 -17.75
CA LEU A 627 -40.70 23.20 -17.93
C LEU A 627 -40.70 24.71 -18.18
N GLU A 628 -41.26 25.15 -19.31
CA GLU A 628 -41.51 26.58 -19.58
C GLU A 628 -42.82 27.08 -18.92
N SER A 629 -43.63 26.16 -18.38
CA SER A 629 -44.91 26.45 -17.75
C SER A 629 -44.78 26.77 -16.25
N THR A 630 -45.73 27.56 -15.74
CA THR A 630 -45.92 27.84 -14.30
C THR A 630 -47.08 27.05 -13.69
N GLN A 631 -47.61 26.06 -14.40
CA GLN A 631 -48.61 25.13 -13.87
C GLN A 631 -47.97 24.09 -12.94
N PRO A 632 -48.73 23.52 -11.98
CA PRO A 632 -48.23 22.45 -11.12
C PRO A 632 -47.75 21.23 -11.92
N MET A 633 -46.60 20.69 -11.54
CA MET A 633 -46.05 19.42 -12.02
C MET A 633 -46.20 18.36 -10.93
N ALA A 634 -46.73 17.18 -11.26
CA ALA A 634 -46.73 16.06 -10.33
C ALA A 634 -45.30 15.63 -10.00
N ILE A 635 -45.03 15.36 -8.73
CA ILE A 635 -43.75 14.88 -8.21
C ILE A 635 -44.00 13.67 -7.32
N ASP A 636 -43.01 12.80 -7.16
CA ASP A 636 -43.12 11.66 -6.24
C ASP A 636 -42.83 12.05 -4.78
N ALA A 637 -42.96 11.06 -3.90
CA ALA A 637 -42.71 11.21 -2.47
C ALA A 637 -41.25 11.54 -2.15
N GLU A 638 -40.29 11.00 -2.91
CA GLU A 638 -38.87 11.25 -2.67
C GLU A 638 -38.52 12.72 -2.95
N LEU A 639 -38.93 13.25 -4.11
CA LEU A 639 -38.71 14.67 -4.40
C LEU A 639 -39.48 15.58 -3.43
N THR A 640 -40.68 15.17 -2.99
CA THR A 640 -41.44 15.91 -1.97
C THR A 640 -40.66 16.00 -0.64
N GLU A 641 -40.09 14.89 -0.17
CA GLU A 641 -39.27 14.82 1.06
C GLU A 641 -38.04 15.72 0.97
N LEU A 642 -37.31 15.65 -0.15
CA LEU A 642 -36.15 16.49 -0.42
C LEU A 642 -36.53 17.98 -0.38
N LEU A 643 -37.65 18.36 -0.99
CA LEU A 643 -38.10 19.75 -1.05
C LEU A 643 -38.59 20.28 0.31
N GLN A 644 -39.26 19.45 1.11
CA GLN A 644 -39.67 19.84 2.47
C GLN A 644 -38.46 20.13 3.36
N PHE A 645 -37.43 19.27 3.33
CA PHE A 645 -36.23 19.48 4.12
C PHE A 645 -35.46 20.73 3.68
N THR A 646 -35.30 20.92 2.37
CA THR A 646 -34.59 22.08 1.82
C THR A 646 -35.34 23.39 2.07
N GLN A 647 -36.68 23.39 2.11
CA GLN A 647 -37.48 24.54 2.59
C GLN A 647 -37.21 24.87 4.06
N LYS A 648 -37.06 23.85 4.92
CA LYS A 648 -36.65 24.05 6.31
C LYS A 648 -35.27 24.70 6.40
N LEU A 649 -34.29 24.22 5.62
CA LEU A 649 -32.94 24.81 5.56
C LEU A 649 -32.98 26.26 5.06
N TRP A 650 -33.76 26.53 4.02
CA TRP A 650 -33.95 27.88 3.48
C TRP A 650 -34.50 28.85 4.54
N ALA A 651 -35.52 28.43 5.30
CA ALA A 651 -36.08 29.21 6.39
C ALA A 651 -35.08 29.39 7.55
N ALA A 652 -34.42 28.32 7.97
CA ALA A 652 -33.49 28.33 9.11
C ALA A 652 -32.24 29.19 8.87
N THR A 653 -31.82 29.35 7.61
CA THR A 653 -30.61 30.09 7.23
C THR A 653 -30.87 31.55 6.84
N ASP A 654 -32.08 32.06 7.06
CA ASP A 654 -32.52 33.37 6.59
C ASP A 654 -32.31 33.53 5.07
N ARG A 655 -32.70 32.50 4.31
CA ARG A 655 -32.63 32.42 2.83
C ARG A 655 -31.19 32.46 2.28
N ARG A 656 -30.20 32.00 3.05
CA ARG A 656 -28.79 31.92 2.60
C ARG A 656 -28.44 30.58 1.98
N TYR A 657 -29.13 29.52 2.39
CA TYR A 657 -29.21 28.27 1.64
C TYR A 657 -30.44 28.31 0.74
N ASP A 658 -30.31 27.94 -0.53
CA ASP A 658 -31.45 27.89 -1.46
C ASP A 658 -31.23 26.79 -2.51
N ILE A 659 -32.23 25.93 -2.69
CA ILE A 659 -32.17 24.80 -3.63
C ILE A 659 -32.39 25.24 -5.09
N THR A 660 -32.76 26.50 -5.32
CA THR A 660 -33.05 27.05 -6.66
C THR A 660 -31.85 27.71 -7.34
N VAL A 661 -30.65 27.45 -6.85
CA VAL A 661 -29.40 28.09 -7.32
C VAL A 661 -28.87 27.54 -8.66
N ALA A 662 -29.51 26.53 -9.25
CA ALA A 662 -29.09 25.94 -10.53
C ALA A 662 -28.80 26.96 -11.65
N PRO A 663 -29.55 28.07 -11.81
CA PRO A 663 -29.23 29.07 -12.82
C PRO A 663 -27.94 29.84 -12.51
N LEU A 664 -27.65 30.09 -11.23
CA LEU A 664 -26.40 30.71 -10.80
C LEU A 664 -25.24 29.74 -10.97
N THR A 665 -25.36 28.48 -10.52
CA THR A 665 -24.29 27.48 -10.68
C THR A 665 -23.97 27.27 -12.15
N SER A 666 -24.99 27.24 -13.03
CA SER A 666 -24.80 27.21 -14.48
C SER A 666 -24.09 28.45 -15.01
N LEU A 667 -24.48 29.66 -14.56
CA LEU A 667 -23.86 30.92 -14.97
C LEU A 667 -22.36 30.99 -14.58
N TRP A 668 -22.01 30.45 -13.42
CA TRP A 668 -20.63 30.32 -12.94
C TRP A 668 -19.88 29.10 -13.49
N GLY A 669 -20.52 28.30 -14.35
CA GLY A 669 -19.91 27.13 -15.00
C GLY A 669 -19.64 25.96 -14.06
N TYR A 670 -20.47 25.82 -13.02
CA TYR A 670 -20.56 24.68 -12.10
C TYR A 670 -21.76 23.77 -12.40
N GLY A 671 -22.59 24.11 -13.40
CA GLY A 671 -23.75 23.33 -13.82
C GLY A 671 -23.51 22.42 -15.04
N PRO A 672 -24.56 21.72 -15.52
CA PRO A 672 -24.51 20.75 -16.62
C PRO A 672 -23.93 21.24 -17.94
N ALA A 673 -23.95 22.55 -18.19
CA ALA A 673 -23.42 23.18 -19.39
C ALA A 673 -21.88 23.19 -19.49
N GLY A 674 -21.17 22.79 -18.42
CA GLY A 674 -19.73 22.58 -18.44
C GLY A 674 -18.87 23.74 -17.92
N SER A 675 -17.56 23.48 -17.87
CA SER A 675 -16.56 24.32 -17.20
C SER A 675 -15.72 25.11 -18.21
N ASN A 676 -15.94 26.44 -18.36
CA ASN A 676 -15.00 27.48 -18.87
C ASN A 676 -15.71 28.81 -19.19
N LEU A 677 -16.65 29.24 -18.34
CA LEU A 677 -17.37 30.49 -18.55
C LEU A 677 -16.61 31.68 -17.93
N PRO A 678 -16.61 32.86 -18.57
CA PRO A 678 -16.07 34.07 -17.98
C PRO A 678 -16.84 34.47 -16.72
N VAL A 679 -16.23 35.28 -15.85
CA VAL A 679 -16.92 35.85 -14.68
C VAL A 679 -18.19 36.57 -15.16
N PRO A 680 -19.36 36.29 -14.60
CA PRO A 680 -20.61 36.89 -15.04
C PRO A 680 -20.62 38.41 -14.84
N SER A 681 -21.21 39.16 -15.77
CA SER A 681 -21.43 40.61 -15.58
C SER A 681 -22.48 40.85 -14.49
N ALA A 682 -22.42 42.02 -13.84
CA ALA A 682 -23.41 42.41 -12.84
C ALA A 682 -24.84 42.39 -13.41
N GLU A 683 -25.01 42.76 -14.67
CA GLU A 683 -26.30 42.70 -15.39
C GLU A 683 -26.83 41.27 -15.48
N LYS A 684 -26.00 40.31 -15.91
CA LYS A 684 -26.38 38.89 -15.99
C LYS A 684 -26.70 38.30 -14.63
N LEU A 685 -25.95 38.69 -13.59
CA LEU A 685 -26.23 38.27 -12.21
C LEU A 685 -27.57 38.81 -11.72
N ASN A 686 -27.81 40.11 -11.88
CA ASN A 686 -29.05 40.75 -11.46
C ASN A 686 -30.26 40.17 -12.21
N GLU A 687 -30.12 39.91 -13.52
CA GLU A 687 -31.14 39.22 -14.30
C GLU A 687 -31.40 37.82 -13.72
N THR A 688 -30.35 37.04 -13.47
CA THR A 688 -30.45 35.66 -12.96
C THR A 688 -31.12 35.60 -11.59
N LEU A 689 -30.82 36.55 -10.71
CA LEU A 689 -31.41 36.66 -9.39
C LEU A 689 -32.93 36.87 -9.40
N THR A 690 -33.51 37.42 -10.49
CA THR A 690 -34.96 37.61 -10.58
C THR A 690 -35.76 36.30 -10.58
N PHE A 691 -35.10 35.18 -10.92
CA PHE A 691 -35.70 33.85 -10.99
C PHE A 691 -34.96 32.81 -10.14
N VAL A 692 -34.18 33.26 -9.16
CA VAL A 692 -33.66 32.44 -8.06
C VAL A 692 -34.44 32.78 -6.78
N GLY A 693 -34.79 31.76 -6.01
CA GLY A 693 -35.47 31.89 -4.73
C GLY A 693 -36.47 30.76 -4.48
N SER A 694 -36.33 30.06 -3.36
CA SER A 694 -37.30 29.05 -2.91
C SER A 694 -38.67 29.64 -2.57
N ASP A 695 -38.78 30.97 -2.36
CA ASP A 695 -40.05 31.70 -2.29
C ASP A 695 -40.88 31.63 -3.58
N LYS A 696 -40.25 31.25 -4.69
CA LYS A 696 -40.89 31.08 -6.00
C LYS A 696 -41.38 29.66 -6.25
N LEU A 697 -41.14 28.75 -5.30
CA LEU A 697 -41.65 27.39 -5.31
C LEU A 697 -42.90 27.30 -4.44
N THR A 698 -43.92 26.60 -4.93
CA THR A 698 -45.08 26.19 -4.13
C THR A 698 -45.16 24.69 -4.14
N LEU A 699 -44.89 24.08 -3.00
CA LEU A 699 -44.97 22.63 -2.78
C LEU A 699 -46.33 22.29 -2.18
N ASP A 700 -47.14 21.54 -2.92
CA ASP A 700 -48.33 20.89 -2.38
C ASP A 700 -47.96 19.44 -2.04
N ALA A 701 -47.57 19.23 -0.78
CA ALA A 701 -47.17 17.91 -0.31
C ALA A 701 -48.35 16.92 -0.24
N ALA A 702 -49.58 17.40 -0.02
CA ALA A 702 -50.76 16.54 0.06
C ALA A 702 -51.22 16.08 -1.33
N GLY A 703 -51.15 16.96 -2.33
CA GLY A 703 -51.44 16.66 -3.73
C GLY A 703 -50.23 16.15 -4.54
N SER A 704 -49.06 15.98 -3.91
CA SER A 704 -47.80 15.55 -4.55
C SER A 704 -47.46 16.35 -5.81
N SER A 705 -47.54 17.68 -5.71
CA SER A 705 -47.26 18.58 -6.83
C SER A 705 -46.33 19.74 -6.45
N LEU A 706 -45.53 20.17 -7.43
CA LEU A 706 -44.62 21.28 -7.32
C LEU A 706 -44.91 22.30 -8.42
N ARG A 707 -44.98 23.57 -8.04
CA ARG A 707 -45.20 24.68 -8.95
C ARG A 707 -44.09 25.74 -8.80
N LYS A 708 -43.69 26.35 -9.91
CA LYS A 708 -42.84 27.57 -9.93
C LYS A 708 -43.63 28.79 -10.38
N SER A 709 -43.38 29.94 -9.76
CA SER A 709 -44.00 31.21 -10.15
C SER A 709 -43.34 31.87 -11.38
N HIS A 710 -42.14 31.40 -11.76
CA HIS A 710 -41.40 31.90 -12.93
C HIS A 710 -40.78 30.73 -13.73
N PRO A 711 -40.91 30.69 -15.08
CA PRO A 711 -40.42 29.58 -15.92
C PRO A 711 -38.95 29.23 -15.74
N ARG A 712 -38.10 30.24 -15.56
CA ARG A 712 -36.63 30.08 -15.40
C ARG A 712 -36.16 29.60 -14.01
N VAL A 713 -37.05 29.36 -13.06
CA VAL A 713 -36.68 28.75 -11.76
C VAL A 713 -36.25 27.30 -12.01
N GLN A 714 -35.10 26.92 -11.46
CA GLN A 714 -34.51 25.59 -11.62
C GLN A 714 -33.98 25.10 -10.26
N LEU A 715 -34.14 23.80 -10.00
CA LEU A 715 -33.66 23.08 -8.82
C LEU A 715 -32.23 22.56 -9.01
N ASP A 716 -31.43 22.67 -7.95
CA ASP A 716 -30.11 22.07 -7.77
C ASP A 716 -30.12 21.21 -6.50
N LEU A 717 -30.30 19.89 -6.66
CA LEU A 717 -30.31 18.94 -5.53
C LEU A 717 -28.92 18.50 -5.08
N GLY A 718 -27.83 19.10 -5.59
CA GLY A 718 -26.46 18.63 -5.34
C GLY A 718 -26.05 18.63 -3.87
N SER A 719 -26.66 19.47 -3.03
CA SER A 719 -26.35 19.63 -1.60
C SER A 719 -27.06 18.66 -0.65
N VAL A 720 -27.83 17.71 -1.19
CA VAL A 720 -28.58 16.73 -0.38
C VAL A 720 -28.61 15.33 -0.99
N LEU A 721 -28.33 15.20 -2.30
CA LEU A 721 -28.62 13.98 -3.03
C LEU A 721 -27.62 12.85 -2.74
N GLN A 722 -26.35 13.17 -2.44
CA GLN A 722 -25.34 12.19 -2.10
C GLN A 722 -25.62 11.58 -0.72
N GLY A 723 -25.95 12.44 0.27
CA GLY A 723 -26.41 11.97 1.57
C GLY A 723 -27.70 11.15 1.49
N TYR A 724 -28.64 11.52 0.62
CA TYR A 724 -29.86 10.74 0.39
C TYR A 724 -29.57 9.36 -0.20
N ALA A 725 -28.66 9.28 -1.18
CA ALA A 725 -28.24 8.00 -1.75
C ALA A 725 -27.59 7.09 -0.69
N ALA A 726 -26.74 7.64 0.19
CA ALA A 726 -26.16 6.89 1.29
C ALA A 726 -27.25 6.33 2.25
N ASP A 727 -28.27 7.12 2.57
CA ASP A 727 -29.40 6.66 3.38
C ASP A 727 -30.20 5.54 2.69
N ARG A 728 -30.41 5.62 1.36
CA ARG A 728 -31.07 4.55 0.58
C ARG A 728 -30.25 3.27 0.52
N VAL A 729 -28.94 3.37 0.29
CA VAL A 729 -28.02 2.22 0.29
C VAL A 729 -28.00 1.54 1.67
N ALA A 730 -28.06 2.32 2.76
CA ALA A 730 -28.17 1.75 4.10
C ALA A 730 -29.45 0.91 4.27
N GLN A 731 -30.55 1.27 3.61
CA GLN A 731 -31.77 0.46 3.61
C GLN A 731 -31.59 -0.84 2.82
N VAL A 732 -30.98 -0.79 1.63
CA VAL A 732 -30.64 -1.98 0.83
C VAL A 732 -29.79 -2.96 1.65
N LEU A 733 -28.74 -2.47 2.30
CA LEU A 733 -27.87 -3.29 3.16
C LEU A 733 -28.63 -3.93 4.33
N ARG A 734 -29.49 -3.16 5.01
CA ARG A 734 -30.31 -3.67 6.12
C ARG A 734 -31.31 -4.72 5.66
N GLN A 735 -31.93 -4.53 4.50
CA GLN A 735 -32.85 -5.52 3.88
C GLN A 735 -32.11 -6.79 3.47
N ALA A 736 -30.86 -6.68 3.03
CA ALA A 736 -29.96 -7.80 2.77
C ALA A 736 -29.39 -8.44 4.06
N GLY A 737 -29.88 -8.05 5.24
CA GLY A 737 -29.49 -8.60 6.53
C GLY A 737 -28.15 -8.11 7.08
N GLN A 738 -27.52 -7.13 6.43
CA GLN A 738 -26.25 -6.55 6.88
C GLN A 738 -26.49 -5.56 8.02
N LYS A 739 -25.70 -5.68 9.09
CA LYS A 739 -25.87 -4.89 10.33
C LYS A 739 -24.66 -4.02 10.69
N ASP A 740 -23.50 -4.32 10.11
CA ASP A 740 -22.25 -3.62 10.39
C ASP A 740 -21.59 -3.23 9.06
N PHE A 741 -21.71 -1.95 8.71
CA PHE A 741 -21.25 -1.43 7.42
C PHE A 741 -20.90 0.05 7.46
N LEU A 742 -20.03 0.48 6.55
CA LEU A 742 -19.68 1.88 6.30
C LEU A 742 -19.94 2.18 4.82
N ILE A 743 -20.73 3.21 4.57
CA ILE A 743 -21.03 3.74 3.24
C ILE A 743 -20.32 5.08 3.10
N GLU A 744 -19.71 5.29 1.95
CA GLU A 744 -19.13 6.55 1.49
C GLU A 744 -19.68 6.86 0.09
N VAL A 745 -20.25 8.05 -0.12
CA VAL A 745 -20.72 8.50 -1.43
C VAL A 745 -20.28 9.94 -1.63
N GLY A 746 -19.19 10.20 -2.35
CA GLY A 746 -18.75 11.57 -2.64
C GLY A 746 -18.06 12.32 -1.50
N GLY A 747 -17.75 11.63 -0.39
CA GLY A 747 -17.24 12.20 0.86
C GLY A 747 -18.23 12.08 2.02
N GLU A 748 -19.51 11.89 1.73
CA GLU A 748 -20.60 11.68 2.69
C GLU A 748 -20.50 10.27 3.28
N LEU A 749 -20.42 10.17 4.60
CA LEU A 749 -20.24 8.90 5.32
C LEU A 749 -21.49 8.52 6.10
N LEU A 750 -21.83 7.22 6.10
CA LEU A 750 -22.83 6.62 6.98
C LEU A 750 -22.32 5.29 7.54
N ALA A 751 -22.23 5.18 8.87
CA ALA A 751 -21.85 3.96 9.56
C ALA A 751 -23.06 3.30 10.23
N ALA A 752 -23.17 1.98 10.10
CA ALA A 752 -23.95 1.10 10.97
C ALA A 752 -22.96 0.20 11.73
N GLY A 753 -23.11 0.11 13.05
CA GLY A 753 -22.03 -0.35 13.92
C GLY A 753 -20.90 0.68 14.06
N SER A 754 -19.79 0.30 14.69
CA SER A 754 -18.69 1.20 15.00
C SER A 754 -17.58 1.15 13.94
N TRP A 755 -17.32 2.31 13.32
CA TRP A 755 -16.32 2.52 12.27
C TRP A 755 -15.48 3.76 12.54
N GLN A 756 -14.16 3.61 12.53
CA GLN A 756 -13.25 4.76 12.61
C GLN A 756 -13.06 5.35 11.22
N VAL A 757 -13.25 6.66 11.09
CA VAL A 757 -13.08 7.41 9.84
C VAL A 757 -12.11 8.56 10.05
N GLY A 758 -11.44 9.01 8.98
CA GLY A 758 -10.52 10.14 9.02
C GLY A 758 -11.16 11.39 8.43
N ILE A 759 -11.02 12.53 9.10
CA ILE A 759 -11.34 13.87 8.58
C ILE A 759 -10.03 14.50 8.12
N GLU A 760 -9.96 14.87 6.85
CA GLU A 760 -8.79 15.53 6.27
C GLU A 760 -8.58 16.94 6.83
N ASP A 761 -7.32 17.35 6.96
CA ASP A 761 -6.96 18.73 7.25
C ASP A 761 -7.14 19.59 5.98
N PRO A 762 -7.99 20.65 6.00
CA PRO A 762 -8.24 21.49 4.82
C PRO A 762 -6.99 22.28 4.36
N PHE A 763 -5.98 22.45 5.23
CA PHE A 763 -4.72 23.12 4.90
C PHE A 763 -3.63 22.15 4.43
N ASN A 764 -3.79 20.87 4.74
CA ASN A 764 -2.90 19.80 4.32
C ASN A 764 -3.70 18.52 4.14
N THR A 765 -4.24 18.29 2.95
CA THR A 765 -5.13 17.15 2.66
C THR A 765 -4.50 15.77 2.82
N ARG A 766 -3.21 15.70 3.17
CA ARG A 766 -2.46 14.47 3.50
C ARG A 766 -2.40 14.20 5.00
N ALA A 767 -2.73 15.18 5.82
CA ALA A 767 -2.89 15.06 7.24
C ALA A 767 -4.36 14.81 7.58
N ILE A 768 -4.58 14.10 8.67
CA ILE A 768 -5.90 13.85 9.23
C ILE A 768 -6.04 14.75 10.46
N ILE A 769 -6.95 15.72 10.42
CA ILE A 769 -7.19 16.65 11.53
C ILE A 769 -7.97 15.98 12.67
N ALA A 770 -8.77 14.95 12.37
CA ALA A 770 -9.50 14.17 13.36
C ALA A 770 -9.80 12.73 12.88
N LYS A 771 -9.85 11.77 13.82
CA LYS A 771 -10.20 10.36 13.56
C LYS A 771 -11.41 9.89 14.38
N PRO A 772 -12.62 10.45 14.16
CA PRO A 772 -13.80 10.06 14.92
C PRO A 772 -14.18 8.59 14.69
N VAL A 773 -14.77 7.97 15.72
CA VAL A 773 -15.46 6.70 15.59
C VAL A 773 -16.94 7.00 15.41
N LEU A 774 -17.50 6.65 14.26
CA LEU A 774 -18.93 6.72 13.99
C LEU A 774 -19.58 5.44 14.49
N THR A 775 -20.63 5.56 15.31
CA THR A 775 -21.44 4.43 15.76
C THR A 775 -22.89 4.71 15.39
N ASP A 776 -23.44 3.95 14.43
CA ASP A 776 -24.81 4.11 13.92
C ASP A 776 -25.14 5.56 13.52
N MET A 777 -24.21 6.18 12.79
CA MET A 777 -24.20 7.62 12.56
C MET A 777 -23.57 8.00 11.23
N ALA A 778 -24.06 9.09 10.65
CA ALA A 778 -23.52 9.73 9.46
C ALA A 778 -22.60 10.92 9.82
N LEU A 779 -21.67 11.20 8.91
CA LEU A 779 -20.77 12.34 8.93
C LEU A 779 -20.67 12.89 7.49
N SER A 780 -21.11 14.13 7.28
CA SER A 780 -20.92 14.83 6.00
C SER A 780 -19.90 15.95 6.17
N PRO A 781 -18.78 15.92 5.42
CA PRO A 781 -17.82 17.02 5.34
C PRO A 781 -18.04 17.89 4.09
N SER A 782 -18.03 19.21 4.24
CA SER A 782 -18.01 20.17 3.12
C SER A 782 -16.85 21.13 3.31
N GLY A 783 -16.02 21.29 2.29
CA GLY A 783 -14.84 22.14 2.37
C GLY A 783 -14.54 22.87 1.07
N LEU A 784 -13.99 24.08 1.20
CA LEU A 784 -13.65 24.93 0.05
C LEU A 784 -12.33 24.55 -0.62
N TYR A 785 -11.56 23.64 -0.01
CA TYR A 785 -10.20 23.29 -0.42
C TYR A 785 -10.11 22.38 -1.64
N ARG A 786 -11.14 21.56 -1.93
CA ARG A 786 -11.14 20.61 -3.07
C ARG A 786 -11.62 21.21 -4.40
N ALA A 787 -12.44 22.26 -4.35
CA ALA A 787 -13.14 22.81 -5.52
C ALA A 787 -12.75 24.28 -5.81
N LYS A 788 -11.45 24.61 -5.72
CA LYS A 788 -10.93 25.95 -6.04
C LYS A 788 -10.73 26.11 -7.54
N ARG A 789 -11.45 27.06 -8.17
CA ARG A 789 -11.11 27.58 -9.51
C ARG A 789 -10.22 28.81 -9.39
N ALA A 790 -9.17 28.89 -10.20
CA ALA A 790 -8.34 30.08 -10.34
C ALA A 790 -8.92 30.99 -11.43
N ALA A 791 -9.47 32.15 -11.03
CA ALA A 791 -9.79 33.23 -11.96
C ALA A 791 -9.16 34.52 -11.44
N ALA A 792 -8.33 35.17 -12.27
CA ALA A 792 -7.66 36.44 -11.96
C ALA A 792 -6.95 36.48 -10.58
N GLY A 793 -6.30 35.38 -10.17
CA GLY A 793 -5.54 35.31 -8.92
C GLY A 793 -6.38 35.18 -7.64
N LYS A 794 -7.71 35.02 -7.73
CA LYS A 794 -8.59 34.74 -6.58
C LYS A 794 -9.21 33.35 -6.69
N SER A 795 -9.20 32.62 -5.58
CA SER A 795 -9.88 31.33 -5.44
C SER A 795 -11.39 31.56 -5.32
N ILE A 796 -12.17 31.06 -6.26
CA ILE A 796 -13.63 31.19 -6.25
C ILE A 796 -14.27 29.93 -5.66
N SER A 797 -15.11 30.10 -4.62
CA SER A 797 -15.96 29.04 -4.03
C SER A 797 -17.02 28.56 -5.03
N HIS A 798 -17.37 27.27 -4.99
CA HIS A 798 -18.51 26.71 -5.72
C HIS A 798 -19.85 26.94 -4.99
N ILE A 799 -19.79 27.38 -3.72
CA ILE A 799 -20.97 27.77 -2.94
C ILE A 799 -21.29 29.23 -3.27
N LEU A 800 -22.48 29.46 -3.80
CA LEU A 800 -22.95 30.76 -4.25
C LEU A 800 -24.00 31.32 -3.29
N SER A 801 -23.94 32.63 -3.02
CA SER A 801 -24.95 33.34 -2.26
C SER A 801 -26.20 33.53 -3.15
N PRO A 802 -27.38 33.01 -2.77
CA PRO A 802 -28.61 33.24 -3.52
C PRO A 802 -29.10 34.69 -3.41
N LYS A 803 -28.55 35.50 -2.50
CA LYS A 803 -28.89 36.93 -2.34
C LYS A 803 -28.11 37.83 -3.29
N THR A 804 -26.84 37.52 -3.52
CA THR A 804 -25.94 38.36 -4.33
C THR A 804 -25.59 37.73 -5.67
N GLY A 805 -25.83 36.44 -5.85
CA GLY A 805 -25.42 35.66 -7.01
C GLY A 805 -23.92 35.41 -7.06
N GLN A 806 -23.16 35.90 -6.08
CA GLN A 806 -21.70 35.80 -6.03
C GLN A 806 -21.26 34.63 -5.15
N PRO A 807 -20.05 34.09 -5.36
CA PRO A 807 -19.42 33.15 -4.44
C PRO A 807 -19.39 33.68 -3.01
N VAL A 808 -19.72 32.84 -2.03
CA VAL A 808 -19.64 33.23 -0.62
C VAL A 808 -18.17 33.46 -0.23
N GLU A 809 -17.92 34.45 0.64
CA GLU A 809 -16.59 34.65 1.20
C GLU A 809 -16.19 33.44 2.06
N PRO A 810 -14.94 32.95 1.94
CA PRO A 810 -14.47 31.78 2.67
C PRO A 810 -14.25 32.13 4.14
N THR A 811 -15.31 32.09 4.95
CA THR A 811 -15.23 32.25 6.41
C THR A 811 -15.11 30.91 7.13
N ILE A 812 -15.37 29.80 6.44
CA ILE A 812 -15.23 28.42 6.91
C ILE A 812 -14.48 27.64 5.82
N GLU A 813 -13.39 26.96 6.18
CA GLU A 813 -12.61 26.10 5.29
C GLU A 813 -13.13 24.66 5.26
N LEU A 814 -13.62 24.17 6.40
CA LEU A 814 -14.24 22.85 6.54
C LEU A 814 -15.40 22.92 7.55
N CYS A 815 -16.55 22.38 7.14
CA CYS A 815 -17.68 22.08 8.02
C CYS A 815 -17.89 20.57 8.03
N CYS A 816 -18.13 19.99 9.20
CA CYS A 816 -18.46 18.58 9.37
C CYS A 816 -19.71 18.46 10.25
N VAL A 817 -20.78 17.87 9.73
CA VAL A 817 -22.02 17.64 10.46
C VAL A 817 -22.18 16.15 10.74
N TYR A 818 -22.45 15.83 12.00
CA TYR A 818 -22.79 14.49 12.47
C TYR A 818 -24.30 14.39 12.66
N HIS A 819 -24.92 13.36 12.09
CA HIS A 819 -26.36 13.18 12.16
C HIS A 819 -26.76 11.71 11.98
N ALA A 820 -27.95 11.31 12.43
CA ALA A 820 -28.45 9.94 12.24
C ALA A 820 -28.83 9.61 10.78
N SER A 821 -29.12 10.65 9.99
CA SER A 821 -29.43 10.59 8.55
C SER A 821 -28.36 11.36 7.79
N CYS A 822 -27.76 10.71 6.80
CA CYS A 822 -26.72 11.28 5.95
C CYS A 822 -27.31 12.37 5.03
N PHE A 823 -28.56 12.19 4.55
CA PHE A 823 -29.33 13.22 3.84
C PHE A 823 -29.40 14.54 4.61
N GLN A 824 -29.74 14.47 5.90
CA GLN A 824 -29.81 15.69 6.72
C GLN A 824 -28.42 16.25 7.04
N ALA A 825 -27.41 15.40 7.25
CA ALA A 825 -26.03 15.86 7.45
C ALA A 825 -25.56 16.69 6.25
N ASP A 826 -25.70 16.16 5.03
CA ASP A 826 -25.29 16.79 3.77
C ASP A 826 -25.91 18.19 3.59
N GLY A 827 -27.24 18.28 3.72
CA GLY A 827 -27.95 19.56 3.61
C GLY A 827 -27.54 20.57 4.68
N TRP A 828 -27.42 20.16 5.94
CA TRP A 828 -26.98 21.05 7.02
C TRP A 828 -25.55 21.53 6.83
N THR A 829 -24.64 20.67 6.35
CA THR A 829 -23.25 21.06 6.11
C THR A 829 -23.18 22.19 5.08
N THR A 830 -23.90 22.05 3.96
CA THR A 830 -23.94 23.11 2.93
C THR A 830 -24.63 24.38 3.45
N ALA A 831 -25.72 24.25 4.21
CA ALA A 831 -26.43 25.36 4.82
C ALA A 831 -25.54 26.16 5.80
N LEU A 832 -24.75 25.47 6.62
CA LEU A 832 -23.81 26.10 7.57
C LEU A 832 -22.66 26.79 6.83
N MET A 833 -22.13 26.18 5.78
CA MET A 833 -21.14 26.82 4.91
C MET A 833 -21.67 28.11 4.27
N ALA A 834 -22.94 28.12 3.87
CA ALA A 834 -23.57 29.29 3.22
C ALA A 834 -23.83 30.47 4.17
N VAL A 835 -24.11 30.23 5.47
CA VAL A 835 -24.35 31.31 6.44
C VAL A 835 -23.06 31.96 6.96
N GLY A 836 -21.94 31.22 6.97
CA GLY A 836 -20.63 31.70 7.38
C GLY A 836 -20.34 31.58 8.88
N TRP A 837 -19.07 31.76 9.28
CA TRP A 837 -18.51 31.34 10.57
C TRP A 837 -19.38 31.61 11.81
N LYS A 838 -19.71 32.87 12.12
CA LYS A 838 -20.43 33.22 13.36
C LYS A 838 -21.88 32.73 13.35
N ASP A 839 -22.55 32.88 12.21
CA ASP A 839 -23.95 32.52 12.08
C ASP A 839 -24.11 31.00 12.02
N ALA A 840 -23.12 30.28 11.48
CA ALA A 840 -23.08 28.82 11.52
C ALA A 840 -22.98 28.30 12.95
N GLN A 841 -22.16 28.94 13.81
CA GLN A 841 -22.07 28.58 15.23
C GLN A 841 -23.41 28.79 15.95
N ALA A 842 -24.02 29.96 15.78
CA ALA A 842 -25.31 30.28 16.39
C ALA A 842 -26.44 29.36 15.88
N LEU A 843 -26.45 29.09 14.57
CA LEU A 843 -27.41 28.21 13.93
C LEU A 843 -27.26 26.76 14.42
N ALA A 844 -26.03 26.26 14.51
CA ALA A 844 -25.77 24.91 15.01
C ALA A 844 -26.23 24.72 16.46
N GLU A 845 -26.03 25.71 17.33
CA GLU A 845 -26.55 25.66 18.70
C GLU A 845 -28.08 25.76 18.76
N ARG A 846 -28.67 26.67 17.98
CA ARG A 846 -30.13 26.86 17.92
C ARG A 846 -30.87 25.61 17.44
N GLU A 847 -30.34 24.95 16.42
CA GLU A 847 -30.93 23.75 15.82
C GLU A 847 -30.46 22.44 16.51
N GLY A 848 -29.57 22.55 17.52
CA GLY A 848 -29.08 21.40 18.29
C GLY A 848 -28.22 20.43 17.46
N LEU A 849 -27.46 20.93 16.49
CA LEU A 849 -26.66 20.14 15.55
C LEU A 849 -25.29 19.78 16.13
N ALA A 850 -24.82 18.56 15.86
CA ALA A 850 -23.46 18.12 16.18
C ALA A 850 -22.51 18.53 15.04
N VAL A 851 -21.72 19.58 15.26
CA VAL A 851 -20.94 20.24 14.19
C VAL A 851 -19.51 20.48 14.62
N MET A 852 -18.58 20.28 13.69
CA MET A 852 -17.21 20.79 13.76
C MET A 852 -16.98 21.77 12.60
N LEU A 853 -16.44 22.94 12.91
CA LEU A 853 -16.05 23.97 11.93
C LEU A 853 -14.55 24.23 12.03
N VAL A 854 -13.91 24.46 10.88
CA VAL A 854 -12.51 24.90 10.79
C VAL A 854 -12.46 26.19 9.97
N GLY A 855 -11.89 27.24 10.55
CA GLY A 855 -11.80 28.56 9.93
C GLY A 855 -10.49 28.75 9.16
N PRO A 856 -10.35 29.81 8.34
CA PRO A 856 -9.19 30.04 7.48
C PRO A 856 -7.83 30.17 8.17
N LYS A 857 -7.80 30.41 9.48
CA LYS A 857 -6.55 30.49 10.27
C LYS A 857 -6.27 29.19 11.04
N GLY A 858 -7.01 28.12 10.77
CA GLY A 858 -6.91 26.84 11.46
C GLY A 858 -7.67 26.79 12.79
N GLU A 859 -8.42 27.84 13.13
CA GLU A 859 -9.26 27.84 14.32
C GLU A 859 -10.35 26.76 14.18
N THR A 860 -10.51 25.92 15.20
CA THR A 860 -11.53 24.85 15.21
C THR A 860 -12.59 25.18 16.25
N TRP A 861 -13.85 25.07 15.87
CA TRP A 861 -14.99 25.17 16.77
C TRP A 861 -15.82 23.88 16.73
N LYS A 862 -16.37 23.47 17.88
CA LYS A 862 -17.25 22.32 18.02
C LYS A 862 -18.49 22.73 18.78
N SER A 863 -19.67 22.32 18.32
CA SER A 863 -20.92 22.61 19.00
C SER A 863 -21.07 21.83 20.32
N SER A 864 -21.91 22.35 21.21
CA SER A 864 -22.24 21.71 22.50
C SER A 864 -22.78 20.29 22.30
N LYS A 865 -23.57 20.09 21.23
CA LYS A 865 -24.10 18.77 20.87
C LYS A 865 -22.99 17.78 20.48
N LEU A 866 -21.98 18.23 19.72
CA LEU A 866 -20.86 17.35 19.33
C LEU A 866 -20.01 16.97 20.54
N LEU A 867 -19.80 17.89 21.49
CA LEU A 867 -19.02 17.62 22.71
C LEU A 867 -19.70 16.64 23.67
N THR A 868 -21.02 16.50 23.58
CA THR A 868 -21.82 15.57 24.40
C THR A 868 -22.13 14.25 23.69
N LEU A 869 -21.76 14.13 22.42
CA LEU A 869 -21.88 12.93 21.62
C LEU A 869 -20.84 11.91 22.09
N LYS A 870 -21.30 10.72 22.52
CA LYS A 870 -20.44 9.67 23.09
C LYS A 870 -19.79 8.79 22.03
#